data_AF-A0A1F6H061-F1
#
_entry.id   AF-A0A1F6H061-F1
#
_cell.length_a   1.000
_cell.length_b   1.000
_cell.length_c   1.000
_cell.angle_alpha   90.00
_cell.angle_beta   90.00
_cell.angle_gamma   90.00
#
_symmetry.space_group_name_H-M   'P 1'
#
loop_
_entity.id
_entity.type
_entity.pdbx_description
1 polymer ?
#
loop_
_entity_poly.entity_id
_entity_poly.type
_entity_poly.pdbx_seq_one_letter_code
_entity_poly.pdbx_strand_id
1 'polypeptide(L)'
;MSESTPKPTESPSKNGDAPKSKDLWIRFVSLTDRRLVSGMDLIQKVLDAQGFNVDFQEYKVTTKREITRPINPKNKNGPSEKVLLEEKVSVSAHIKYLRQLQWRAAKDPENLLLVQIERLKGEPVSVPLIFGSLLAEQRPILVTGLTKTVHSQLLAKPDPSFATIPEPVASDPVALEEILSRSKRKKGMQSTAREIMDLQGFKPEVAQIIVNVATAKPVPLSDAEAVNLILISDLFSRYQPLLVQFFQDLSQKSQPPQALAKQFSLLLEGVPVAGLVKKFSPYLEVEKSYKTLEALFGGLYAWLQAIKDKPSKDSKLSPTSLFSWIKGLSVLARCQQDPDLWSQCQFFFALDDERSPNAQSVEALVQVAQKIKNEALKAAATGNQSLQDLYDAGNADRYLQEFGLHFAQASPEDRGFLEQVLSRQFGYHLAVAGNPILQLFTAAQPAFPELQHPLPSLGAVYGHLLFRRLEALTQTFFSPGLESLTQRFGDEFFDICYFKCVFEQALPVSRKQFAGWLRHQGLVTDFGALGYQEDLEEKPLDEWITDEVLRGSGDSIVAKEIGPDEFKQGFLKAEQNYRGFLAKLQSYQFKGGEELNPAKILLQTFGQGLTDISSPLFRKALKGTYLAEELEEVIENSTTELREEMEQAAKARKLVLVLPESLCGFFYLAQRFNLRGPTGTIKVHLLIGSQKKSGHLSGLNKTFAANLTKYLQESTDPYRQGLVQCISMLNEYQKSSQEYLRYLGILFFDRFLSSYHELQTKKSTQSPEHIKFWFPDGRKMVLGHTKQLALGKLITPGGERAAKDGQPIANQSLAQFLQGIYYYHAAQKGLNNWRKKVGQLRKLFGRFSQTMRESEEYIQYDKLLANFAERLSKPIPEFTDRYLTDLGDLTSAMKTKLESSEGVDSPVTRLYKEWMARNPQDEVIIKPYKAFSHERHKGDNFLMELASARDLLGQLANKRCLIFALDGGKKNQLDQVVEILPFLRQVCPEAAWYLEDSNLDPEAKRHLAKHINPAHFFAGTKLEPKPKPQQG
;
A
#
# COMPACT_ATOMS: atom_id res chain seq x y z
N MET A 1 -7.44 25.66 38.95
CA MET A 1 -8.37 24.89 39.80
C MET A 1 -9.78 25.04 39.23
N SER A 2 -10.62 24.02 39.46
CA SER A 2 -11.95 23.65 38.89
C SER A 2 -11.97 23.25 37.40
N GLU A 3 -11.83 21.97 37.02
CA GLU A 3 -12.82 20.85 37.03
C GLU A 3 -13.90 21.03 35.95
N SER A 4 -14.39 20.05 35.18
CA SER A 4 -14.14 18.64 34.84
C SER A 4 -15.15 18.38 33.70
N THR A 5 -14.86 17.74 32.56
CA THR A 5 -14.80 16.28 32.35
C THR A 5 -14.40 15.99 30.89
N PRO A 6 -13.52 15.01 30.63
CA PRO A 6 -13.42 14.35 29.33
C PRO A 6 -14.08 12.96 29.32
N LYS A 7 -14.65 12.62 28.15
CA LYS A 7 -15.07 11.29 27.61
C LYS A 7 -16.50 10.80 27.90
N PRO A 8 -17.08 10.08 26.91
CA PRO A 8 -16.85 8.64 26.82
C PRO A 8 -16.04 8.23 25.58
N THR A 9 -15.01 7.42 25.84
CA THR A 9 -14.44 6.46 24.89
C THR A 9 -15.42 5.32 24.74
N GLU A 10 -15.99 5.17 23.55
CA GLU A 10 -16.58 3.89 23.16
C GLU A 10 -15.45 2.89 22.89
N SER A 11 -15.59 1.74 23.54
CA SER A 11 -14.78 0.54 23.33
C SER A 11 -14.97 0.01 21.90
N PRO A 12 -13.92 -0.48 21.22
CA PRO A 12 -14.09 -1.14 19.93
C PRO A 12 -14.98 -2.38 20.11
N SER A 13 -16.09 -2.40 19.39
CA SER A 13 -17.06 -3.49 19.40
C SER A 13 -16.38 -4.79 18.95
N LYS A 14 -16.35 -5.77 19.84
CA LYS A 14 -16.05 -7.16 19.47
C LYS A 14 -17.28 -7.73 18.78
N ASN A 15 -17.23 -7.88 17.46
CA ASN A 15 -17.86 -8.94 16.65
C ASN A 15 -17.67 -8.59 15.17
N GLY A 16 -17.18 -9.54 14.38
CA GLY A 16 -16.95 -9.42 12.94
C GLY A 16 -18.23 -9.43 12.12
N ASP A 17 -19.13 -8.47 12.38
CA ASP A 17 -20.14 -8.08 11.41
C ASP A 17 -19.45 -7.19 10.36
N ALA A 18 -19.74 -7.41 9.08
CA ALA A 18 -19.40 -6.47 8.01
C ALA A 18 -19.82 -5.04 8.44
N PRO A 19 -19.03 -3.99 8.13
CA PRO A 19 -19.34 -2.63 8.57
C PRO A 19 -20.75 -2.27 8.10
N LYS A 20 -21.70 -2.27 9.04
CA LYS A 20 -23.05 -1.76 8.79
C LYS A 20 -22.85 -0.34 8.29
N SER A 21 -23.57 0.05 7.24
CA SER A 21 -23.45 1.31 6.50
C SER A 21 -23.70 2.60 7.31
N LYS A 22 -23.49 2.59 8.64
CA LYS A 22 -23.87 3.63 9.60
C LYS A 22 -22.74 4.54 10.06
N ASP A 23 -21.48 4.27 9.68
CA ASP A 23 -20.32 5.04 10.17
C ASP A 23 -19.54 5.78 9.07
N LEU A 24 -20.22 6.29 8.03
CA LEU A 24 -19.57 7.25 7.12
C LEU A 24 -19.63 8.64 7.74
N TRP A 25 -18.49 9.32 7.86
CA TRP A 25 -18.37 10.67 8.42
C TRP A 25 -17.81 11.65 7.40
N ILE A 26 -18.29 12.89 7.43
CA ILE A 26 -17.67 14.05 6.78
C ILE A 26 -17.46 15.10 7.86
N ARG A 27 -16.22 15.54 8.06
CA ARG A 27 -15.88 16.62 8.98
C ARG A 27 -15.46 17.85 8.19
N PHE A 28 -16.28 18.89 8.22
CA PHE A 28 -15.90 20.17 7.62
C PHE A 28 -14.86 20.88 8.48
N VAL A 29 -13.69 21.16 7.91
CA VAL A 29 -12.68 22.05 8.50
C VAL A 29 -12.87 23.42 7.84
N SER A 30 -13.36 24.41 8.58
CA SER A 30 -13.69 25.73 8.04
C SER A 30 -13.07 26.88 8.82
N LEU A 31 -12.78 27.99 8.14
CA LEU A 31 -12.39 29.26 8.79
C LEU A 31 -13.60 30.04 9.32
N THR A 32 -14.80 29.67 8.88
CA THR A 32 -16.06 30.35 9.21
C THR A 32 -16.81 29.55 10.28
N ASP A 33 -17.52 30.24 11.16
CA ASP A 33 -18.41 29.59 12.12
C ASP A 33 -19.57 28.91 11.37
N ARG A 34 -19.98 27.72 11.80
CA ARG A 34 -21.07 26.94 11.19
C ARG A 34 -22.32 27.77 10.92
N ARG A 35 -22.68 28.69 11.83
CA ARG A 35 -23.89 29.52 11.74
C ARG A 35 -23.81 30.58 10.65
N LEU A 36 -22.60 30.91 10.21
CA LEU A 36 -22.35 31.89 9.17
C LEU A 36 -22.18 31.23 7.80
N VAL A 37 -22.10 29.90 7.73
CA VAL A 37 -21.97 29.15 6.47
C VAL A 37 -23.28 29.16 5.69
N SER A 38 -23.29 29.84 4.55
CA SER A 38 -24.44 29.88 3.65
C SER A 38 -24.86 28.48 3.21
N GLY A 39 -26.14 28.16 3.38
CA GLY A 39 -26.74 26.88 2.99
C GLY A 39 -26.31 25.65 3.80
N MET A 40 -25.68 25.82 4.97
CA MET A 40 -25.21 24.70 5.80
C MET A 40 -26.29 23.66 6.13
N ASP A 41 -27.53 24.10 6.39
CA ASP A 41 -28.64 23.19 6.69
C ASP A 41 -29.03 22.31 5.48
N LEU A 42 -28.94 22.86 4.26
CA LEU A 42 -29.19 22.11 3.04
C LEU A 42 -28.02 21.16 2.75
N ILE A 43 -26.78 21.60 2.94
CA ILE A 43 -25.58 20.76 2.82
C ILE A 43 -25.71 19.54 3.74
N GLN A 44 -26.02 19.78 5.01
CA GLN A 44 -26.25 18.74 6.01
C GLN A 44 -27.33 17.75 5.54
N LYS A 45 -28.50 18.25 5.14
CA LYS A 45 -29.62 17.41 4.71
C LYS A 45 -29.29 16.55 3.50
N VAL A 46 -28.54 17.07 2.53
CA VAL A 46 -28.12 16.32 1.34
C VAL A 46 -27.14 15.20 1.71
N LEU A 47 -26.15 15.49 2.56
CA LEU A 47 -25.17 14.50 3.00
C LEU A 47 -25.80 13.42 3.90
N ASP A 48 -26.71 13.81 4.80
CA ASP A 48 -27.48 12.87 5.61
C ASP A 48 -28.29 11.91 4.73
N ALA A 49 -28.89 12.42 3.63
CA ALA A 49 -29.61 11.59 2.66
C ALA A 49 -28.69 10.62 1.88
N GLN A 50 -27.39 10.92 1.77
CA GLN A 50 -26.37 10.02 1.22
C GLN A 50 -25.81 9.03 2.26
N GLY A 51 -26.30 9.08 3.51
CA GLY A 51 -25.90 8.19 4.59
C GLY A 51 -24.65 8.62 5.36
N PHE A 52 -24.28 9.91 5.30
CA PHE A 52 -23.16 10.46 6.06
C PHE A 52 -23.61 11.09 7.38
N ASN A 53 -22.80 10.92 8.43
CA ASN A 53 -22.82 11.79 9.59
C ASN A 53 -21.91 13.00 9.32
N VAL A 54 -22.39 14.20 9.61
CA VAL A 54 -21.62 15.42 9.35
C VAL A 54 -21.18 16.05 10.67
N ASP A 55 -19.88 16.32 10.75
CA ASP A 55 -19.25 17.08 11.82
C ASP A 55 -18.72 18.42 11.28
N PHE A 56 -18.61 19.41 12.16
CA PHE A 56 -18.14 20.74 11.80
C PHE A 56 -17.07 21.23 12.78
N GLN A 57 -15.90 21.54 12.26
CA GLN A 57 -14.76 22.04 13.00
C GLN A 57 -14.37 23.44 12.51
N GLU A 58 -14.70 24.45 13.31
CA GLU A 58 -14.16 25.81 13.12
C GLU A 58 -12.67 25.83 13.47
N TYR A 59 -11.83 26.14 12.49
CA TYR A 59 -10.42 26.41 12.67
C TYR A 59 -10.18 27.90 12.93
N LYS A 60 -10.05 28.25 14.21
CA LYS A 60 -9.72 29.62 14.66
C LYS A 60 -8.39 29.67 15.40
N VAL A 61 -7.66 30.75 15.16
CA VAL A 61 -6.43 31.07 15.89
C VAL A 61 -6.68 32.34 16.68
N THR A 62 -6.48 32.29 17.99
CA THR A 62 -6.63 33.43 18.90
C THR A 62 -5.29 33.74 19.55
N THR A 63 -4.83 34.99 19.45
CA THR A 63 -3.67 35.47 20.20
C THR A 63 -4.11 36.25 21.42
N LYS A 64 -3.54 35.90 22.57
CA LYS A 64 -3.77 36.59 23.84
C LYS A 64 -2.71 37.69 23.99
N ARG A 65 -3.14 38.95 24.11
CA ARG A 65 -2.26 40.09 24.40
C ARG A 65 -2.68 40.72 25.72
N GLU A 66 -1.73 40.87 26.64
CA GLU A 66 -1.93 41.70 27.83
C GLU A 66 -1.84 43.17 27.42
N ILE A 67 -2.96 43.88 27.53
CA ILE A 67 -3.01 45.32 27.34
C ILE A 67 -3.30 46.00 28.69
N THR A 68 -2.62 47.11 28.95
CA THR A 68 -2.92 47.94 30.11
C THR A 68 -3.91 48.99 29.67
N ARG A 69 -5.14 48.95 30.20
CA ARG A 69 -6.19 49.93 29.88
C ARG A 69 -6.59 50.73 31.13
N PRO A 70 -6.90 52.02 31.02
CA PRO A 70 -7.41 52.79 32.15
C PRO A 70 -8.75 52.19 32.61
N ILE A 71 -8.92 52.01 33.93
CA ILE A 71 -10.15 51.46 34.53
C ILE A 71 -11.36 52.35 34.16
N ASN A 72 -11.14 53.66 34.01
CA ASN A 72 -12.13 54.59 33.48
C ASN A 72 -11.71 55.07 32.07
N PRO A 73 -12.41 54.68 31.00
CA PRO A 73 -12.07 55.06 29.62
C PRO A 73 -12.17 56.57 29.35
N LYS A 74 -12.86 57.34 30.21
CA LYS A 74 -12.96 58.81 30.09
C LYS A 74 -11.75 59.56 30.66
N ASN A 75 -10.94 58.92 31.50
CA ASN A 75 -9.76 59.53 32.09
C ASN A 75 -8.51 58.73 31.71
N LYS A 76 -7.87 59.10 30.60
CA LYS A 76 -6.68 58.41 30.05
C LYS A 76 -5.50 58.34 31.03
N ASN A 77 -5.48 59.22 32.06
CA ASN A 77 -4.41 59.28 33.07
C ASN A 77 -4.83 58.65 34.43
N GLY A 78 -5.99 57.98 34.50
CA GLY A 78 -6.44 57.29 35.72
C GLY A 78 -5.74 55.95 35.98
N PRO A 79 -6.01 55.30 37.12
CA PRO A 79 -5.48 53.97 37.43
C PRO A 79 -5.85 52.97 36.32
N SER A 80 -4.90 52.11 35.96
CA SER A 80 -5.02 51.17 34.86
C SER A 80 -5.01 49.72 35.33
N GLU A 81 -5.72 48.87 34.61
CA GLU A 81 -5.78 47.43 34.81
C GLU A 81 -5.14 46.70 33.62
N LYS A 82 -4.44 45.60 33.90
CA LYS A 82 -3.99 44.67 32.87
C LYS A 82 -5.16 43.77 32.49
N VAL A 83 -5.58 43.85 31.23
CA VAL A 83 -6.63 43.00 30.67
C VAL A 83 -6.04 42.18 29.55
N LEU A 84 -6.41 40.90 29.58
CA LEU A 84 -5.98 39.91 28.61
C LEU A 84 -6.98 39.95 27.45
N LEU A 85 -6.58 40.61 26.36
CA LEU A 85 -7.40 40.73 25.15
C LEU A 85 -7.13 39.53 24.24
N GLU A 86 -8.19 38.81 23.88
CA GLU A 86 -8.14 37.74 22.88
C GLU A 86 -8.46 38.32 21.50
N GLU A 87 -7.48 38.33 20.62
CA GLU A 87 -7.60 38.81 19.23
C GLU A 87 -7.68 37.61 18.28
N LYS A 88 -8.75 37.52 17.48
CA LYS A 88 -8.88 36.49 16.43
C LYS A 88 -7.95 36.85 15.29
N VAL A 89 -7.00 35.98 14.99
CA VAL A 89 -6.06 36.16 13.89
C VAL A 89 -6.67 35.59 12.62
N SER A 90 -6.69 36.37 11.54
CA SER A 90 -7.13 35.89 10.23
C SER A 90 -6.15 34.84 9.70
N VAL A 91 -6.59 33.59 9.59
CA VAL A 91 -5.76 32.49 9.11
C VAL A 91 -5.27 32.77 7.68
N SER A 92 -6.13 33.32 6.83
CA SER A 92 -5.80 33.74 5.46
C SER A 92 -4.84 34.94 5.38
N ALA A 93 -4.54 35.61 6.48
CA ALA A 93 -3.53 36.68 6.51
C ALA A 93 -2.15 36.18 6.94
N HIS A 94 -2.00 34.91 7.32
CA HIS A 94 -0.76 34.37 7.90
C HIS A 94 -0.38 33.00 7.34
N ILE A 95 0.74 32.93 6.60
CA ILE A 95 1.26 31.70 5.96
C ILE A 95 1.39 30.53 6.96
N LYS A 96 1.89 30.82 8.17
CA LYS A 96 2.04 29.80 9.22
C LYS A 96 0.72 29.10 9.54
N TYR A 97 -0.37 29.86 9.66
CA TYR A 97 -1.67 29.32 10.03
C TYR A 97 -2.36 28.64 8.85
N LEU A 98 -2.12 29.09 7.61
CA LEU A 98 -2.55 28.35 6.40
C LEU A 98 -1.96 26.94 6.36
N ARG A 99 -0.66 26.78 6.65
CA ARG A 99 -0.03 25.45 6.69
C ARG A 99 -0.59 24.56 7.79
N GLN A 100 -0.98 25.14 8.92
CA GLN A 100 -1.67 24.40 9.97
C GLN A 100 -3.08 23.99 9.55
N LEU A 101 -3.80 24.86 8.83
CA LEU A 101 -5.10 24.55 8.22
C LEU A 101 -4.98 23.41 7.21
N GLN A 102 -3.98 23.45 6.33
CA GLN A 102 -3.65 22.38 5.39
C GLN A 102 -3.45 21.05 6.12
N TRP A 103 -2.59 21.04 7.15
CA TRP A 103 -2.35 19.83 7.93
C TRP A 103 -3.64 19.32 8.59
N ARG A 104 -4.48 20.20 9.14
CA ARG A 104 -5.78 19.81 9.72
C ARG A 104 -6.71 19.20 8.68
N ALA A 105 -6.83 19.81 7.52
CA ALA A 105 -7.67 19.31 6.42
C ALA A 105 -7.15 17.98 5.86
N ALA A 106 -5.84 17.75 5.86
CA ALA A 106 -5.23 16.50 5.37
C ALA A 106 -5.23 15.36 6.40
N LYS A 107 -5.32 15.69 7.70
CA LYS A 107 -5.02 14.79 8.82
C LYS A 107 -5.83 13.49 8.81
N ASP A 108 -7.14 13.60 8.68
CA ASP A 108 -8.06 12.48 8.79
C ASP A 108 -8.86 12.40 7.47
N PRO A 109 -9.16 11.19 6.94
CA PRO A 109 -9.76 11.03 5.62
C PRO A 109 -11.18 11.57 5.49
N GLU A 110 -11.91 11.67 6.61
CA GLU A 110 -13.22 12.30 6.67
C GLU A 110 -13.15 13.84 6.59
N ASN A 111 -11.97 14.45 6.73
CA ASN A 111 -11.84 15.90 6.77
C ASN A 111 -11.97 16.50 5.35
N LEU A 112 -12.84 17.49 5.22
CA LEU A 112 -13.05 18.27 4.01
C LEU A 112 -12.79 19.75 4.30
N LEU A 113 -12.01 20.43 3.45
CA LEU A 113 -11.81 21.88 3.59
C LEU A 113 -13.03 22.63 3.07
N LEU A 114 -13.73 23.34 3.95
CA LEU A 114 -14.87 24.20 3.60
C LEU A 114 -14.45 25.68 3.60
N VAL A 115 -14.49 26.29 2.42
CA VAL A 115 -14.13 27.69 2.19
C VAL A 115 -15.39 28.48 1.88
N GLN A 116 -15.69 29.48 2.70
CA GLN A 116 -16.75 30.44 2.38
C GLN A 116 -16.14 31.66 1.72
N ILE A 117 -16.74 32.12 0.63
CA ILE A 117 -16.37 33.34 -0.08
C ILE A 117 -17.63 34.12 -0.34
N GLU A 118 -17.78 35.27 0.32
CA GLU A 118 -18.91 36.17 0.05
C GLU A 118 -18.51 37.26 -0.95
N ARG A 119 -17.24 37.72 -0.90
CA ARG A 119 -16.76 38.83 -1.73
C ARG A 119 -15.31 38.60 -2.16
N LEU A 120 -14.98 39.04 -3.38
CA LEU A 120 -13.61 38.92 -3.91
C LEU A 120 -12.68 40.05 -3.46
N LYS A 121 -13.21 41.27 -3.35
CA LYS A 121 -12.42 42.45 -2.98
C LYS A 121 -12.45 42.68 -1.47
N GLY A 122 -11.26 42.79 -0.88
CA GLY A 122 -11.09 43.16 0.54
C GLY A 122 -11.22 42.01 1.53
N GLU A 123 -11.57 40.81 1.07
CA GLU A 123 -11.53 39.59 1.87
C GLU A 123 -10.15 38.91 1.69
N PRO A 124 -9.41 38.60 2.76
CA PRO A 124 -8.17 37.85 2.64
C PRO A 124 -8.50 36.39 2.27
N VAL A 125 -8.33 36.04 1.00
CA VAL A 125 -8.59 34.69 0.48
C VAL A 125 -7.32 34.13 -0.17
N SER A 126 -6.36 33.74 0.67
CA SER A 126 -5.07 33.16 0.26
C SER A 126 -5.00 31.64 0.45
N VAL A 127 -6.13 31.01 0.78
CA VAL A 127 -6.29 29.55 0.90
C VAL A 127 -5.89 28.75 -0.37
N PRO A 128 -5.88 29.30 -1.60
CA PRO A 128 -5.31 28.58 -2.74
C PRO A 128 -3.84 28.17 -2.57
N LEU A 129 -3.08 28.78 -1.64
CA LEU A 129 -1.71 28.38 -1.31
C LEU A 129 -1.60 26.95 -0.78
N ILE A 130 -2.70 26.37 -0.31
CA ILE A 130 -2.72 25.02 0.24
C ILE A 130 -3.51 24.03 -0.62
N PHE A 131 -4.17 24.50 -1.68
CA PHE A 131 -5.01 23.67 -2.53
C PHE A 131 -4.18 22.62 -3.28
N GLY A 132 -3.03 23.00 -3.85
CA GLY A 132 -2.18 22.07 -4.61
C GLY A 132 -1.82 20.81 -3.82
N SER A 133 -1.46 20.95 -2.55
CA SER A 133 -1.17 19.81 -1.68
C SER A 133 -2.41 18.98 -1.34
N LEU A 134 -3.54 19.64 -1.06
CA LEU A 134 -4.78 18.93 -0.70
C LEU A 134 -5.32 18.14 -1.91
N LEU A 135 -5.31 18.76 -3.09
CA LEU A 135 -5.76 18.15 -4.33
C LEU A 135 -4.83 17.00 -4.78
N ALA A 136 -3.51 17.12 -4.56
CA ALA A 136 -2.56 16.02 -4.80
C ALA A 136 -2.83 14.80 -3.89
N GLU A 137 -3.32 15.03 -2.67
CA GLU A 137 -3.78 13.99 -1.74
C GLU A 137 -5.24 13.56 -2.01
N GLN A 138 -5.80 13.96 -3.16
CA GLN A 138 -7.19 13.71 -3.57
C GLN A 138 -8.25 14.28 -2.61
N ARG A 139 -7.90 15.18 -1.68
CA ARG A 139 -8.86 15.77 -0.74
C ARG A 139 -9.84 16.71 -1.44
N PRO A 140 -11.16 16.51 -1.31
CA PRO A 140 -12.14 17.44 -1.86
C PRO A 140 -12.10 18.78 -1.12
N ILE A 141 -12.39 19.85 -1.86
CA ILE A 141 -12.51 21.22 -1.33
C ILE A 141 -13.89 21.74 -1.73
N LEU A 142 -14.68 22.17 -0.76
CA LEU A 142 -16.02 22.72 -0.96
C LEU A 142 -15.98 24.23 -0.77
N VAL A 143 -16.42 24.97 -1.78
CA VAL A 143 -16.50 26.42 -1.77
C VAL A 143 -17.97 26.84 -1.70
N THR A 144 -18.33 27.70 -0.75
CA THR A 144 -19.72 28.13 -0.49
C THR A 144 -19.88 29.65 -0.39
N GLY A 145 -21.11 30.13 -0.53
CA GLY A 145 -21.50 31.52 -0.28
C GLY A 145 -21.25 32.49 -1.44
N LEU A 146 -20.81 31.99 -2.58
CA LEU A 146 -20.51 32.81 -3.76
C LEU A 146 -21.66 32.82 -4.77
N THR A 147 -21.78 33.91 -5.50
CA THR A 147 -22.65 34.04 -6.68
C THR A 147 -21.93 33.55 -7.94
N LYS A 148 -22.70 33.30 -9.00
CA LYS A 148 -22.16 32.94 -10.33
C LYS A 148 -21.18 33.98 -10.88
N THR A 149 -21.42 35.27 -10.63
CA THR A 149 -20.50 36.34 -11.03
C THR A 149 -19.14 36.22 -10.32
N VAL A 150 -19.14 35.91 -9.02
CA VAL A 150 -17.92 35.70 -8.24
C VAL A 150 -17.18 34.44 -8.71
N HIS A 151 -17.91 33.39 -9.05
CA HIS A 151 -17.35 32.16 -9.60
C HIS A 151 -16.61 32.41 -10.92
N SER A 152 -17.24 33.10 -11.87
CA SER A 152 -16.62 33.48 -13.15
C SER A 152 -15.33 34.28 -12.95
N GLN A 153 -15.30 35.19 -11.97
CA GLN A 153 -14.10 35.96 -11.62
C GLN A 153 -12.99 35.13 -10.94
N LEU A 154 -13.31 34.10 -10.17
CA LEU A 154 -12.32 33.18 -9.58
C LEU A 154 -11.63 32.32 -10.64
N LEU A 155 -12.39 31.88 -11.65
CA LEU A 155 -11.89 31.06 -12.76
C LEU A 155 -11.22 31.89 -13.86
N ALA A 156 -11.37 33.22 -13.84
CA ALA A 156 -10.76 34.10 -14.82
C ALA A 156 -9.24 34.12 -14.67
N LYS A 157 -8.52 33.67 -15.70
CA LYS A 157 -7.06 33.77 -15.82
C LYS A 157 -6.68 35.10 -16.45
N PRO A 158 -6.28 36.13 -15.68
CA PRO A 158 -6.04 37.46 -16.23
C PRO A 158 -4.86 37.42 -17.21
N ASP A 159 -5.01 38.12 -18.33
CA ASP A 159 -3.95 38.29 -19.31
C ASP A 159 -2.95 39.34 -18.78
N PRO A 160 -1.70 38.97 -18.43
CA PRO A 160 -0.72 39.92 -17.91
C PRO A 160 -0.25 40.95 -18.96
N SER A 161 -0.59 40.76 -20.24
CA SER A 161 -0.36 41.73 -21.31
C SER A 161 -1.54 42.67 -21.57
N PHE A 162 -2.67 42.44 -20.90
CA PHE A 162 -3.91 43.22 -21.01
C PHE A 162 -4.55 43.19 -22.41
N ALA A 163 -4.19 42.23 -23.26
CA ALA A 163 -4.65 42.17 -24.64
C ALA A 163 -6.03 41.51 -24.78
N THR A 164 -6.37 40.59 -23.89
CA THR A 164 -7.59 39.75 -24.02
C THR A 164 -8.41 39.72 -22.74
N ILE A 165 -9.75 39.68 -22.86
CA ILE A 165 -10.65 39.41 -21.73
C ILE A 165 -10.61 37.91 -21.43
N PRO A 166 -10.39 37.47 -20.17
CA PRO A 166 -10.39 36.05 -19.83
C PRO A 166 -11.72 35.36 -20.14
N GLU A 167 -11.66 34.14 -20.69
CA GLU A 167 -12.83 33.42 -21.19
C GLU A 167 -13.97 33.27 -20.17
N PRO A 168 -13.75 32.89 -18.89
CA PRO A 168 -14.84 32.74 -17.92
C PRO A 168 -15.63 34.02 -17.64
N VAL A 169 -15.00 35.18 -17.80
CA VAL A 169 -15.67 36.48 -17.70
C VAL A 169 -16.28 36.88 -19.04
N ALA A 170 -15.62 36.59 -20.16
CA ALA A 170 -16.15 36.87 -21.49
C ALA A 170 -17.42 36.07 -21.81
N SER A 171 -17.52 34.83 -21.33
CA SER A 171 -18.67 33.94 -21.52
C SER A 171 -19.82 34.18 -20.53
N ASP A 172 -19.63 35.04 -19.53
CA ASP A 172 -20.66 35.48 -18.58
C ASP A 172 -20.98 36.98 -18.77
N PRO A 173 -22.01 37.34 -19.56
CA PRO A 173 -22.35 38.73 -19.86
C PRO A 173 -22.63 39.58 -18.62
N VAL A 174 -23.23 38.98 -17.59
CA VAL A 174 -23.57 39.68 -16.35
C VAL A 174 -22.31 39.97 -15.55
N ALA A 175 -21.39 39.00 -15.46
CA ALA A 175 -20.11 39.22 -14.80
C ALA A 175 -19.26 40.28 -15.52
N LEU A 176 -19.24 40.24 -16.85
CA LEU A 176 -18.57 41.23 -17.67
C LEU A 176 -19.15 42.63 -17.46
N GLU A 177 -20.48 42.78 -17.52
CA GLU A 177 -21.16 44.06 -17.30
C GLU A 177 -20.90 44.61 -15.90
N GLU A 178 -20.96 43.77 -14.86
CA GLU A 178 -20.65 44.16 -13.49
C GLU A 178 -19.22 44.70 -13.37
N ILE A 179 -18.23 44.03 -13.96
CA ILE A 179 -16.82 44.46 -13.94
C ILE A 179 -16.64 45.77 -14.73
N LEU A 180 -17.23 45.90 -15.92
CA LEU A 180 -17.19 47.12 -16.71
C LEU A 180 -17.92 48.29 -16.02
N SER A 181 -18.97 48.01 -15.24
CA SER A 181 -19.63 49.04 -14.44
C SER A 181 -18.70 49.61 -13.34
N ARG A 182 -17.82 48.76 -12.78
CA ARG A 182 -16.78 49.19 -11.82
C ARG A 182 -15.73 50.06 -12.51
N SER A 183 -15.39 49.76 -13.77
CA SER A 183 -14.39 50.53 -14.52
C SER A 183 -14.83 51.96 -14.84
N LYS A 184 -16.15 52.20 -15.00
CA LYS A 184 -16.73 53.53 -15.23
C LYS A 184 -16.54 54.48 -14.04
N ARG A 185 -16.25 53.97 -12.83
CA ARG A 185 -16.04 54.80 -11.63
C ARG A 185 -14.61 55.33 -11.58
N LYS A 186 -14.38 56.57 -12.05
CA LYS A 186 -13.04 57.21 -12.12
C LYS A 186 -12.21 57.08 -10.82
N LYS A 187 -12.78 57.43 -9.65
CA LYS A 187 -12.10 57.29 -8.35
C LYS A 187 -11.86 55.82 -7.96
N GLY A 188 -12.77 54.93 -8.34
CA GLY A 188 -12.65 53.49 -8.11
C GLY A 188 -11.48 52.90 -8.89
N MET A 189 -11.38 53.20 -10.19
CA MET A 189 -10.27 52.73 -11.03
C MET A 189 -8.91 53.30 -10.63
N GLN A 190 -8.87 54.55 -10.18
CA GLN A 190 -7.65 55.11 -9.59
C GLN A 190 -7.21 54.31 -8.36
N SER A 191 -8.15 53.92 -7.49
CA SER A 191 -7.86 53.08 -6.32
C SER A 191 -7.35 51.70 -6.74
N THR A 192 -8.03 51.05 -7.68
CA THR A 192 -7.63 49.75 -8.26
C THR A 192 -6.21 49.78 -8.82
N ALA A 193 -5.87 50.79 -9.63
CA ALA A 193 -4.53 50.93 -10.19
C ALA A 193 -3.47 51.24 -9.13
N ARG A 194 -3.79 52.03 -8.09
CA ARG A 194 -2.87 52.33 -6.98
C ARG A 194 -2.52 51.10 -6.16
N GLU A 195 -3.46 50.18 -5.97
CA GLU A 195 -3.20 48.92 -5.24
C GLU A 195 -2.06 48.12 -5.89
N ILE A 196 -1.98 48.12 -7.22
CA ILE A 196 -1.02 47.30 -7.97
C ILE A 196 0.16 48.08 -8.58
N MET A 197 0.23 49.40 -8.35
CA MET A 197 1.26 50.28 -8.96
C MET A 197 2.69 49.88 -8.59
N ASP A 198 2.89 49.30 -7.40
CA ASP A 198 4.21 48.91 -6.91
C ASP A 198 4.62 47.48 -7.32
N LEU A 199 3.78 46.76 -8.09
CA LEU A 199 4.07 45.41 -8.56
C LEU A 199 5.04 45.45 -9.74
N GLN A 200 6.17 44.74 -9.61
CA GLN A 200 7.15 44.60 -10.68
C GLN A 200 6.91 43.33 -11.51
N GLY A 201 7.40 43.30 -12.75
CA GLY A 201 7.31 42.11 -13.63
C GLY A 201 6.30 42.23 -14.77
N PHE A 202 5.46 43.27 -14.78
CA PHE A 202 4.68 43.65 -15.96
C PHE A 202 5.58 44.09 -17.12
N LYS A 203 5.06 43.97 -18.34
CA LYS A 203 5.70 44.59 -19.51
C LYS A 203 5.69 46.13 -19.35
N PRO A 204 6.69 46.86 -19.90
CA PRO A 204 6.79 48.31 -19.73
C PRO A 204 5.52 49.06 -20.14
N GLU A 205 4.84 48.60 -21.19
CA GLU A 205 3.60 49.21 -21.70
C GLU A 205 2.46 49.10 -20.67
N VAL A 206 2.29 47.93 -20.06
CA VAL A 206 1.27 47.67 -19.03
C VAL A 206 1.60 48.43 -17.74
N ALA A 207 2.86 48.46 -17.34
CA ALA A 207 3.30 49.23 -16.18
C ALA A 207 2.98 50.73 -16.35
N GLN A 208 3.17 51.28 -17.56
CA GLN A 208 2.84 52.66 -17.86
C GLN A 208 1.33 52.94 -17.80
N ILE A 209 0.49 52.00 -18.26
CA ILE A 209 -0.97 52.09 -18.14
C ILE A 209 -1.36 52.17 -16.66
N ILE A 210 -0.85 51.25 -15.82
CA ILE A 210 -1.13 51.23 -14.37
C ILE A 210 -0.75 52.57 -13.72
N VAL A 211 0.46 53.07 -13.97
CA VAL A 211 0.94 54.34 -13.41
C VAL A 211 0.06 55.51 -13.86
N ASN A 212 -0.31 55.57 -15.14
CA ASN A 212 -1.14 56.66 -15.65
C ASN A 212 -2.54 56.65 -15.02
N VAL A 213 -3.17 55.48 -14.88
CA VAL A 213 -4.47 55.36 -14.21
C VAL A 213 -4.37 55.70 -12.72
N ALA A 214 -3.34 55.21 -12.01
CA ALA A 214 -3.11 55.47 -10.59
C ALA A 214 -2.89 56.96 -10.27
N THR A 215 -2.22 57.68 -11.18
CA THR A 215 -1.91 59.12 -11.10
C THR A 215 -2.98 60.02 -11.70
N ALA A 216 -4.15 59.47 -12.05
CA ALA A 216 -5.29 60.21 -12.60
C ALA A 216 -5.03 60.89 -13.95
N LYS A 217 -4.01 60.46 -14.71
CA LYS A 217 -3.79 60.93 -16.08
C LYS A 217 -4.89 60.41 -17.00
N PRO A 218 -5.38 61.21 -17.97
CA PRO A 218 -6.40 60.76 -18.90
C PRO A 218 -5.81 59.72 -19.86
N VAL A 219 -6.18 58.45 -19.66
CA VAL A 219 -5.85 57.34 -20.56
C VAL A 219 -7.14 56.60 -20.88
N PRO A 220 -7.54 56.48 -22.16
CA PRO A 220 -8.65 55.61 -22.53
C PRO A 220 -8.21 54.15 -22.29
N LEU A 221 -9.00 53.42 -21.50
CA LEU A 221 -8.80 51.98 -21.30
C LEU A 221 -9.77 51.25 -22.23
N SER A 222 -9.27 50.27 -22.96
CA SER A 222 -10.09 49.22 -23.57
C SER A 222 -10.76 48.36 -22.50
N ASP A 223 -11.82 47.64 -22.88
CA ASP A 223 -12.51 46.72 -21.98
C ASP A 223 -11.57 45.63 -21.45
N ALA A 224 -10.66 45.11 -22.29
CA ALA A 224 -9.65 44.15 -21.89
C ALA A 224 -8.68 44.71 -20.84
N GLU A 225 -8.18 45.94 -21.03
CA GLU A 225 -7.31 46.59 -20.05
C GLU A 225 -8.04 46.86 -18.73
N ALA A 226 -9.29 47.31 -18.78
CA ALA A 226 -10.09 47.57 -17.60
C ALA A 226 -10.39 46.30 -16.79
N VAL A 227 -10.80 45.21 -17.47
CA VAL A 227 -11.11 43.93 -16.84
C VAL A 227 -9.85 43.32 -16.20
N ASN A 228 -8.74 43.22 -16.94
CA ASN A 228 -7.51 42.62 -16.40
C ASN A 228 -6.94 43.44 -15.23
N LEU A 229 -6.98 44.77 -15.30
CA LEU A 229 -6.56 45.63 -14.19
C LEU A 229 -7.39 45.36 -12.92
N ILE A 230 -8.72 45.22 -13.06
CA ILE A 230 -9.61 44.92 -11.94
C ILE A 230 -9.33 43.53 -11.36
N LEU A 231 -9.25 42.50 -12.21
CA LEU A 231 -9.02 41.11 -11.76
C LEU A 231 -7.69 40.96 -11.01
N ILE A 232 -6.63 41.60 -11.51
CA ILE A 232 -5.31 41.56 -10.86
C ILE A 232 -5.31 42.34 -9.55
N SER A 233 -5.99 43.49 -9.48
CA SER A 233 -6.15 44.25 -8.24
C SER A 233 -6.93 43.46 -7.19
N ASP A 234 -8.03 42.81 -7.59
CA ASP A 234 -8.84 41.98 -6.70
C ASP A 234 -8.02 40.77 -6.20
N LEU A 235 -7.26 40.10 -7.08
CA LEU A 235 -6.28 39.08 -6.69
C LEU A 235 -5.24 39.62 -5.71
N PHE A 236 -4.60 40.76 -6.01
CA PHE A 236 -3.60 41.34 -5.12
C PHE A 236 -4.18 41.64 -3.74
N SER A 237 -5.40 42.18 -3.66
CA SER A 237 -6.05 42.48 -2.39
C SER A 237 -6.22 41.25 -1.49
N ARG A 238 -6.46 40.06 -2.08
CA ARG A 238 -6.57 38.78 -1.35
C ARG A 238 -5.24 38.34 -0.73
N TYR A 239 -4.14 38.60 -1.42
CA TYR A 239 -2.79 38.20 -0.99
C TYR A 239 -2.02 39.28 -0.23
N GLN A 240 -2.46 40.54 -0.31
CA GLN A 240 -1.76 41.68 0.27
C GLN A 240 -1.46 41.50 1.77
N PRO A 241 -2.40 41.08 2.64
CA PRO A 241 -2.10 40.90 4.07
C PRO A 241 -0.99 39.87 4.31
N LEU A 242 -1.01 38.79 3.54
CA LEU A 242 -0.05 37.70 3.64
C LEU A 242 1.34 38.11 3.13
N LEU A 243 1.40 38.85 2.02
CA LEU A 243 2.64 39.43 1.50
C LEU A 243 3.24 40.43 2.48
N VAL A 244 2.41 41.33 3.05
CA VAL A 244 2.83 42.29 4.08
C VAL A 244 3.38 41.55 5.31
N GLN A 245 2.70 40.50 5.77
CA GLN A 245 3.16 39.68 6.88
C GLN A 245 4.52 39.02 6.59
N PHE A 246 4.70 38.44 5.40
CA PHE A 246 5.98 37.84 5.01
C PHE A 246 7.13 38.86 5.04
N PHE A 247 6.89 40.08 4.54
CA PHE A 247 7.89 41.14 4.60
C PHE A 247 8.19 41.60 6.04
N GLN A 248 7.17 41.72 6.88
CA GLN A 248 7.37 42.05 8.29
C GLN A 248 8.21 40.99 9.00
N ASP A 249 7.92 39.70 8.77
CA ASP A 249 8.67 38.59 9.35
C ASP A 249 10.13 38.59 8.90
N LEU A 250 10.36 38.90 7.62
CA LEU A 250 11.69 39.00 7.03
C LEU A 250 12.47 40.21 7.55
N SER A 251 11.83 41.38 7.68
CA SER A 251 12.45 42.61 8.19
C SER A 251 12.81 42.51 9.68
N GLN A 252 11.91 41.92 10.48
CA GLN A 252 12.03 41.80 11.94
C GLN A 252 12.81 40.56 12.40
N LYS A 253 13.16 39.63 11.49
CA LYS A 253 13.78 38.34 11.82
C LYS A 253 12.95 37.54 12.84
N SER A 254 11.62 37.63 12.75
CA SER A 254 10.69 37.00 13.69
C SER A 254 10.71 35.46 13.61
N GLN A 255 11.26 34.90 12.53
CA GLN A 255 11.32 33.47 12.25
C GLN A 255 12.71 33.03 11.77
N PRO A 256 13.08 31.75 11.97
CA PRO A 256 14.34 31.21 11.46
C PRO A 256 14.38 31.23 9.92
N PRO A 257 15.58 31.39 9.29
CA PRO A 257 15.71 31.49 7.85
C PRO A 257 15.08 30.32 7.07
N GLN A 258 15.12 29.10 7.62
CA GLN A 258 14.51 27.93 7.00
C GLN A 258 12.97 28.02 6.96
N ALA A 259 12.34 28.66 7.95
CA ALA A 259 10.91 28.87 7.94
C ALA A 259 10.52 29.92 6.90
N LEU A 260 11.29 31.01 6.81
CA LEU A 260 11.11 32.06 5.79
C LEU A 260 11.34 31.51 4.38
N ALA A 261 12.31 30.63 4.18
CA ALA A 261 12.55 29.95 2.91
C ALA A 261 11.32 29.14 2.47
N LYS A 262 10.70 28.38 3.39
CA LYS A 262 9.47 27.64 3.09
C LYS A 262 8.28 28.56 2.77
N GLN A 263 8.18 29.71 3.43
CA GLN A 263 7.15 30.71 3.11
C GLN A 263 7.37 31.30 1.71
N PHE A 264 8.62 31.60 1.35
CA PHE A 264 9.00 32.06 0.02
C PHE A 264 8.70 31.02 -1.06
N SER A 265 9.03 29.75 -0.82
CA SER A 265 8.71 28.66 -1.75
C SER A 265 7.21 28.53 -1.99
N LEU A 266 6.37 28.69 -0.95
CA LEU A 266 4.91 28.63 -1.09
C LEU A 266 4.36 29.82 -1.91
N LEU A 267 4.90 31.02 -1.69
CA LEU A 267 4.49 32.23 -2.41
C LEU A 267 4.82 32.22 -3.91
N LEU A 268 5.87 31.50 -4.29
CA LEU A 268 6.39 31.39 -5.65
C LEU A 268 6.29 29.96 -6.20
N GLU A 269 5.42 29.14 -5.61
CA GLU A 269 5.15 27.79 -6.10
C GLU A 269 4.78 27.83 -7.58
N GLY A 270 5.24 26.86 -8.37
CA GLY A 270 5.00 26.77 -9.81
C GLY A 270 5.71 27.81 -10.69
N VAL A 271 6.56 28.69 -10.14
CA VAL A 271 7.43 29.56 -10.95
C VAL A 271 8.78 28.87 -11.21
N PRO A 272 9.24 28.76 -12.48
CA PRO A 272 10.52 28.14 -12.78
C PRO A 272 11.69 28.87 -12.11
N VAL A 273 12.49 28.13 -11.32
CA VAL A 273 13.65 28.67 -10.59
C VAL A 273 14.64 29.37 -11.52
N ALA A 274 14.89 28.82 -12.72
CA ALA A 274 15.77 29.44 -13.70
C ALA A 274 15.30 30.84 -14.14
N GLY A 275 13.99 31.04 -14.29
CA GLY A 275 13.40 32.34 -14.60
C GLY A 275 13.57 33.33 -13.45
N LEU A 276 13.39 32.88 -12.21
CA LEU A 276 13.59 33.69 -11.01
C LEU A 276 15.05 34.09 -10.82
N VAL A 277 16.00 33.17 -11.01
CA VAL A 277 17.44 33.46 -10.94
C VAL A 277 17.83 34.56 -11.92
N LYS A 278 17.31 34.53 -13.15
CA LYS A 278 17.54 35.60 -14.14
C LYS A 278 16.99 36.95 -13.69
N LYS A 279 15.82 36.97 -13.05
CA LYS A 279 15.19 38.21 -12.57
C LYS A 279 15.89 38.77 -11.32
N PHE A 280 16.37 37.88 -10.46
CA PHE A 280 17.04 38.23 -9.22
C PHE A 280 18.57 38.30 -9.32
N SER A 281 19.17 38.07 -10.50
CA SER A 281 20.62 38.12 -10.67
C SER A 281 21.31 39.39 -10.13
N PRO A 282 20.70 40.59 -10.13
CA PRO A 282 21.32 41.77 -9.51
C PRO A 282 21.46 41.68 -7.98
N TYR A 283 20.76 40.74 -7.34
CA TYR A 283 20.73 40.51 -5.89
C TYR A 283 21.49 39.24 -5.47
N LEU A 284 22.07 38.49 -6.42
CA LEU A 284 22.66 37.17 -6.18
C LEU A 284 24.17 37.18 -6.46
N GLU A 285 24.90 36.30 -5.78
CA GLU A 285 26.32 36.05 -6.07
C GLU A 285 26.47 35.28 -7.40
N VAL A 286 27.34 35.77 -8.28
CA VAL A 286 27.53 35.27 -9.66
C VAL A 286 28.07 33.84 -9.71
N GLU A 287 28.83 33.41 -8.69
CA GLU A 287 29.54 32.11 -8.67
C GLU A 287 28.69 30.96 -8.12
N LYS A 288 27.52 31.22 -7.51
CA LYS A 288 26.67 30.19 -6.89
C LYS A 288 25.56 29.73 -7.82
N SER A 289 25.38 28.40 -7.91
CA SER A 289 24.26 27.78 -8.63
C SER A 289 23.04 27.63 -7.71
N TYR A 290 21.89 28.18 -8.13
CA TYR A 290 20.62 28.11 -7.40
C TYR A 290 19.65 27.18 -8.11
N LYS A 291 19.51 25.94 -7.61
CA LYS A 291 18.65 24.91 -8.22
C LYS A 291 17.26 24.81 -7.59
N THR A 292 17.06 25.31 -6.38
CA THR A 292 15.77 25.27 -5.66
C THR A 292 15.35 26.66 -5.19
N LEU A 293 14.06 26.84 -4.88
CA LEU A 293 13.52 28.09 -4.35
C LEU A 293 14.13 28.44 -2.97
N GLU A 294 14.43 27.43 -2.15
CA GLU A 294 15.09 27.61 -0.85
C GLU A 294 16.54 28.09 -1.01
N ALA A 295 17.27 27.53 -1.97
CA ALA A 295 18.64 27.95 -2.27
C ALA A 295 18.65 29.39 -2.80
N LEU A 296 17.73 29.72 -3.72
CA LEU A 296 17.54 31.08 -4.24
C LEU A 296 17.23 32.06 -3.10
N PHE A 297 16.28 31.71 -2.22
CA PHE A 297 15.95 32.52 -1.06
C PHE A 297 17.15 32.70 -0.13
N GLY A 298 17.95 31.66 0.08
CA GLY A 298 19.19 31.75 0.85
C GLY A 298 20.14 32.83 0.32
N GLY A 299 20.30 32.92 -1.00
CA GLY A 299 21.07 33.98 -1.66
C GLY A 299 20.47 35.38 -1.44
N LEU A 300 19.16 35.53 -1.64
CA LEU A 300 18.46 36.80 -1.41
C LEU A 300 18.50 37.24 0.06
N TYR A 301 18.38 36.29 0.98
CA TYR A 301 18.45 36.54 2.41
C TYR A 301 19.84 36.98 2.83
N ALA A 302 20.91 36.37 2.28
CA ALA A 302 22.29 36.78 2.52
C ALA A 302 22.53 38.22 2.02
N TRP A 303 22.06 38.55 0.81
CA TRP A 303 22.12 39.91 0.28
C TRP A 303 21.38 40.92 1.17
N LEU A 304 20.17 40.56 1.64
CA LEU A 304 19.39 41.40 2.57
C LEU A 304 20.11 41.63 3.91
N GLN A 305 20.93 40.69 4.38
CA GLN A 305 21.77 40.93 5.57
C GLN A 305 22.91 41.88 5.25
N ALA A 306 23.63 41.66 4.14
CA ALA A 306 24.79 42.46 3.75
C ALA A 306 24.43 43.95 3.51
N ILE A 307 23.26 44.23 2.93
CA ILE A 307 22.85 45.60 2.63
C ILE A 307 22.38 46.39 3.87
N LYS A 308 22.02 45.71 4.97
CA LYS A 308 21.75 46.39 6.26
C LYS A 308 23.02 46.99 6.85
N ASP A 309 24.16 46.36 6.63
CA ASP A 309 25.46 46.82 7.13
C ASP A 309 26.09 47.87 6.19
N LYS A 310 25.79 47.80 4.89
CA LYS A 310 26.26 48.77 3.89
C LYS A 310 25.18 49.06 2.83
N PRO A 311 24.38 50.13 2.98
CA PRO A 311 23.32 50.44 2.03
C PRO A 311 23.87 50.72 0.64
N SER A 312 23.21 50.17 -0.39
CA SER A 312 23.56 50.41 -1.79
C SER A 312 23.35 51.88 -2.18
N LYS A 313 24.22 52.42 -3.02
CA LYS A 313 24.05 53.75 -3.64
C LYS A 313 23.10 53.72 -4.83
N ASP A 314 22.80 52.54 -5.38
CA ASP A 314 21.84 52.37 -6.46
C ASP A 314 20.43 52.18 -5.89
N SER A 315 19.54 53.16 -6.12
CA SER A 315 18.14 53.11 -5.68
C SER A 315 17.36 51.94 -6.29
N LYS A 316 17.84 51.38 -7.41
CA LYS A 316 17.25 50.18 -8.03
C LYS A 316 17.58 48.90 -7.27
N LEU A 317 18.64 48.89 -6.47
CA LEU A 317 19.08 47.77 -5.63
C LEU A 317 18.77 48.04 -4.15
N SER A 318 17.48 48.19 -3.85
CA SER A 318 16.98 48.43 -2.48
C SER A 318 16.14 47.25 -1.98
N PRO A 319 16.00 47.06 -0.65
CA PRO A 319 15.06 46.08 -0.09
C PRO A 319 13.63 46.29 -0.58
N THR A 320 13.21 47.56 -0.76
CA THR A 320 11.90 47.91 -1.30
C THR A 320 11.74 47.40 -2.74
N SER A 321 12.75 47.60 -3.60
CA SER A 321 12.75 47.12 -4.98
C SER A 321 12.69 45.59 -5.03
N LEU A 322 13.46 44.90 -4.19
CA LEU A 322 13.42 43.44 -4.07
C LEU A 322 12.02 42.95 -3.66
N PHE A 323 11.40 43.60 -2.67
CA PHE A 323 10.06 43.24 -2.20
C PHE A 323 8.98 43.53 -3.23
N SER A 324 9.09 44.61 -4.01
CA SER A 324 8.23 44.86 -5.16
C SER A 324 8.34 43.78 -6.24
N TRP A 325 9.56 43.25 -6.47
CA TRP A 325 9.76 42.07 -7.33
C TRP A 325 9.09 40.82 -6.77
N ILE A 326 9.25 40.53 -5.47
CA ILE A 326 8.61 39.36 -4.84
C ILE A 326 7.09 39.47 -4.89
N LYS A 327 6.51 40.63 -4.56
CA LYS A 327 5.06 40.88 -4.66
C LYS A 327 4.58 40.66 -6.09
N GLY A 328 5.22 41.31 -7.05
CA GLY A 328 4.78 41.26 -8.45
C GLY A 328 4.91 39.87 -9.05
N LEU A 329 6.03 39.17 -8.83
CA LEU A 329 6.21 37.80 -9.30
C LEU A 329 5.26 36.82 -8.64
N SER A 330 4.99 36.96 -7.34
CA SER A 330 4.01 36.14 -6.64
C SER A 330 2.62 36.36 -7.24
N VAL A 331 2.12 37.61 -7.31
CA VAL A 331 0.80 37.91 -7.86
C VAL A 331 0.65 37.45 -9.31
N LEU A 332 1.67 37.66 -10.15
CA LEU A 332 1.67 37.20 -11.54
C LEU A 332 1.70 35.67 -11.68
N ALA A 333 2.34 34.96 -10.75
CA ALA A 333 2.27 33.51 -10.71
C ALA A 333 0.88 33.04 -10.28
N ARG A 334 0.35 33.60 -9.18
CA ARG A 334 -0.95 33.23 -8.63
C ARG A 334 -2.10 33.57 -9.60
N CYS A 335 -2.00 34.64 -10.39
CA CYS A 335 -3.03 34.96 -11.38
C CYS A 335 -3.13 33.90 -12.49
N GLN A 336 -2.05 33.15 -12.72
CA GLN A 336 -2.04 32.06 -13.69
C GLN A 336 -2.40 30.71 -13.09
N GLN A 337 -2.15 30.49 -11.79
CA GLN A 337 -2.30 29.20 -11.12
C GLN A 337 -3.62 29.07 -10.35
N ASP A 338 -4.02 30.10 -9.60
CA ASP A 338 -5.19 30.04 -8.75
C ASP A 338 -6.47 29.68 -9.54
N PRO A 339 -6.72 30.22 -10.76
CA PRO A 339 -7.87 29.81 -11.56
C PRO A 339 -7.91 28.30 -11.85
N ASP A 340 -6.75 27.71 -12.14
CA ASP A 340 -6.61 26.27 -12.41
C ASP A 340 -6.80 25.43 -11.12
N LEU A 341 -6.53 26.01 -9.94
CA LEU A 341 -6.80 25.37 -8.64
C LEU A 341 -8.28 25.49 -8.25
N TRP A 342 -8.90 26.63 -8.54
CA TRP A 342 -10.33 26.86 -8.30
C TRP A 342 -11.20 25.95 -9.16
N SER A 343 -10.82 25.70 -10.42
CA SER A 343 -11.58 24.81 -11.32
C SER A 343 -11.63 23.35 -10.86
N GLN A 344 -10.72 22.94 -9.97
CA GLN A 344 -10.70 21.61 -9.35
C GLN A 344 -11.53 21.52 -8.06
N CYS A 345 -12.06 22.64 -7.58
CA CYS A 345 -12.90 22.70 -6.39
C CYS A 345 -14.37 22.40 -6.71
N GLN A 346 -15.14 22.05 -5.69
CA GLN A 346 -16.58 21.85 -5.78
C GLN A 346 -17.31 23.07 -5.24
N PHE A 347 -18.32 23.56 -5.97
CA PHE A 347 -19.00 24.82 -5.67
C PHE A 347 -20.43 24.60 -5.20
N PHE A 348 -20.78 25.22 -4.08
CA PHE A 348 -22.13 25.33 -3.55
C PHE A 348 -22.54 26.80 -3.58
N PHE A 349 -23.33 27.18 -4.59
CA PHE A 349 -23.71 28.58 -4.80
C PHE A 349 -24.62 29.11 -3.69
N ALA A 350 -24.60 30.43 -3.50
CA ALA A 350 -25.47 31.12 -2.56
C ALA A 350 -26.95 30.85 -2.87
N LEU A 351 -27.76 30.58 -1.84
CA LEU A 351 -29.16 30.17 -2.00
C LEU A 351 -30.06 31.26 -2.59
N ASP A 352 -29.62 32.52 -2.50
CA ASP A 352 -30.27 33.71 -3.03
C ASP A 352 -29.79 34.08 -4.45
N ASP A 353 -28.86 33.31 -5.04
CA ASP A 353 -28.42 33.54 -6.42
C ASP A 353 -29.40 32.93 -7.43
N GLU A 354 -30.28 33.77 -7.99
CA GLU A 354 -31.26 33.38 -9.01
C GLU A 354 -30.64 32.74 -10.28
N ARG A 355 -29.33 32.93 -10.52
CA ARG A 355 -28.61 32.43 -11.70
C ARG A 355 -28.07 31.01 -11.55
N SER A 356 -28.16 30.44 -10.36
CA SER A 356 -27.56 29.14 -10.01
C SER A 356 -28.63 28.22 -9.44
N PRO A 357 -29.14 27.24 -10.21
CA PRO A 357 -30.20 26.36 -9.72
C PRO A 357 -29.67 25.50 -8.56
N ASN A 358 -30.44 25.39 -7.49
CA ASN A 358 -30.11 24.55 -6.33
C ASN A 358 -29.74 23.10 -6.72
N ALA A 359 -30.25 22.59 -7.84
CA ALA A 359 -29.90 21.28 -8.38
C ALA A 359 -28.40 21.12 -8.67
N GLN A 360 -27.72 22.15 -9.20
CA GLN A 360 -26.27 22.09 -9.46
C GLN A 360 -25.47 22.01 -8.15
N SER A 361 -25.84 22.80 -7.14
CA SER A 361 -25.21 22.75 -5.81
C SER A 361 -25.44 21.39 -5.12
N VAL A 362 -26.62 20.80 -5.28
CA VAL A 362 -26.93 19.46 -4.75
C VAL A 362 -26.11 18.38 -5.47
N GLU A 363 -26.00 18.46 -6.81
CA GLU A 363 -25.20 17.51 -7.59
C GLU A 363 -23.72 17.54 -7.18
N ALA A 364 -23.14 18.72 -7.00
CA ALA A 364 -21.76 18.87 -6.51
C ALA A 364 -21.56 18.19 -5.15
N LEU A 365 -22.50 18.34 -4.22
CA LEU A 365 -22.45 17.66 -2.91
C LEU A 365 -22.56 16.15 -3.04
N VAL A 366 -23.41 15.64 -3.94
CA VAL A 366 -23.53 14.20 -4.21
C VAL A 366 -22.23 13.65 -4.79
N GLN A 367 -21.56 14.37 -5.69
CA GLN A 367 -20.26 13.98 -6.23
C GLN A 367 -19.18 13.93 -5.13
N VAL A 368 -19.15 14.93 -4.24
CA VAL A 368 -18.25 14.94 -3.07
C VAL A 368 -18.52 13.73 -2.17
N ALA A 369 -19.79 13.49 -1.83
CA ALA A 369 -20.22 12.38 -1.00
C ALA A 369 -19.81 11.03 -1.62
N GLN A 370 -20.03 10.85 -2.93
CA GLN A 370 -19.65 9.63 -3.63
C GLN A 370 -18.13 9.43 -3.65
N LYS A 371 -17.35 10.50 -3.86
CA LYS A 371 -15.88 10.45 -3.81
C LYS A 371 -15.38 10.01 -2.44
N ILE A 372 -15.87 10.65 -1.37
CA ILE A 372 -15.49 10.30 0.01
C ILE A 372 -15.93 8.88 0.35
N LYS A 373 -17.13 8.45 -0.08
CA LYS A 373 -17.61 7.09 0.12
C LYS A 373 -16.70 6.06 -0.55
N ASN A 374 -16.29 6.31 -1.79
CA ASN A 374 -15.37 5.44 -2.51
C ASN A 374 -14.00 5.39 -1.82
N GLU A 375 -13.46 6.52 -1.36
CA GLU A 375 -12.19 6.56 -0.61
C GLU A 375 -12.29 5.84 0.74
N ALA A 376 -13.40 6.00 1.47
CA ALA A 376 -13.65 5.31 2.73
C ALA A 376 -13.77 3.79 2.51
N LEU A 377 -14.42 3.34 1.44
CA LEU A 377 -14.49 1.94 1.07
C LEU A 377 -13.10 1.38 0.69
N LYS A 378 -12.29 2.16 -0.04
CA LYS A 378 -10.89 1.82 -0.36
C LYS A 378 -10.03 1.70 0.91
N ALA A 379 -10.17 2.65 1.83
CA ALA A 379 -9.46 2.65 3.11
C ALA A 379 -9.90 1.49 4.03
N ALA A 380 -11.20 1.21 4.11
CA ALA A 380 -11.73 0.08 4.86
C ALA A 380 -11.24 -1.25 4.30
N ALA A 381 -11.23 -1.40 2.97
CA ALA A 381 -10.72 -2.59 2.29
C ALA A 381 -9.21 -2.82 2.49
N THR A 382 -8.45 -1.76 2.86
CA THR A 382 -7.00 -1.85 3.09
C THR A 382 -6.61 -1.88 4.57
N GLY A 383 -7.55 -1.58 5.49
CA GLY A 383 -7.22 -1.16 6.85
C GLY A 383 -7.09 -2.27 7.91
N ASN A 384 -7.72 -3.43 7.75
CA ASN A 384 -7.62 -4.53 8.75
C ASN A 384 -7.90 -5.94 8.19
N GLN A 385 -8.27 -6.04 6.91
CA GLN A 385 -8.70 -7.30 6.29
C GLN A 385 -7.51 -8.12 5.77
N SER A 386 -6.41 -7.49 5.37
CA SER A 386 -5.29 -8.16 4.70
C SER A 386 -4.66 -9.33 5.49
N LEU A 387 -4.49 -9.24 6.80
CA LEU A 387 -3.88 -10.32 7.58
C LEU A 387 -4.81 -11.53 7.78
N GLN A 388 -6.10 -11.27 8.00
CA GLN A 388 -7.11 -12.32 8.12
C GLN A 388 -7.41 -12.94 6.75
N ASP A 389 -7.46 -12.14 5.69
CA ASP A 389 -7.66 -12.59 4.31
C ASP A 389 -6.47 -13.39 3.78
N LEU A 390 -5.22 -13.03 4.15
CA LEU A 390 -4.03 -13.84 3.85
C LEU A 390 -4.02 -15.15 4.66
N TYR A 391 -4.50 -15.09 5.91
CA TYR A 391 -4.65 -16.29 6.74
C TYR A 391 -5.73 -17.23 6.18
N ASP A 392 -6.87 -16.68 5.77
CA ASP A 392 -7.95 -17.40 5.12
C ASP A 392 -7.51 -17.92 3.76
N ALA A 393 -6.83 -17.13 2.91
CA ALA A 393 -6.22 -17.58 1.65
C ALA A 393 -5.30 -18.79 1.84
N GLY A 394 -4.39 -18.74 2.82
CA GLY A 394 -3.45 -19.83 3.10
C GLY A 394 -4.08 -21.07 3.73
N ASN A 395 -5.23 -20.96 4.39
CA ASN A 395 -6.01 -22.12 4.85
C ASN A 395 -6.91 -22.66 3.75
N ALA A 396 -7.45 -21.77 2.93
CA ALA A 396 -8.32 -22.08 1.83
C ALA A 396 -7.53 -22.76 0.68
N ASP A 397 -6.27 -22.41 0.44
CA ASP A 397 -5.34 -23.16 -0.43
C ASP A 397 -5.19 -24.63 -0.02
N ARG A 398 -4.91 -24.87 1.28
CA ARG A 398 -4.78 -26.22 1.84
C ARG A 398 -6.09 -27.00 1.78
N TYR A 399 -7.21 -26.31 1.93
CA TYR A 399 -8.52 -26.92 1.70
C TYR A 399 -8.69 -27.31 0.22
N LEU A 400 -8.33 -26.46 -0.73
CA LEU A 400 -8.46 -26.72 -2.17
C LEU A 400 -7.57 -27.86 -2.71
N GLN A 401 -6.48 -28.18 -2.01
CA GLN A 401 -5.63 -29.31 -2.36
C GLN A 401 -6.24 -30.68 -1.96
N GLU A 402 -7.16 -30.70 -0.99
CA GLU A 402 -7.68 -31.95 -0.40
C GLU A 402 -9.14 -32.26 -0.81
N PHE A 403 -9.92 -31.25 -1.22
CA PHE A 403 -11.33 -31.40 -1.60
C PHE A 403 -11.53 -31.25 -3.10
N GLY A 404 -12.35 -32.13 -3.68
CA GLY A 404 -12.70 -32.06 -5.10
C GLY A 404 -13.67 -30.92 -5.38
N LEU A 405 -13.43 -30.14 -6.44
CA LEU A 405 -14.32 -29.06 -6.86
C LEU A 405 -15.43 -29.54 -7.83
N HIS A 406 -16.65 -29.03 -7.64
CA HIS A 406 -17.76 -29.23 -8.58
C HIS A 406 -18.47 -27.90 -8.88
N PHE A 407 -18.62 -27.57 -10.16
CA PHE A 407 -19.30 -26.36 -10.63
C PHE A 407 -20.75 -26.69 -11.00
N ALA A 408 -21.71 -26.20 -10.22
CA ALA A 408 -23.12 -26.60 -10.37
C ALA A 408 -23.83 -25.88 -11.52
N GLN A 409 -23.54 -24.58 -11.74
CA GLN A 409 -24.25 -23.74 -12.72
C GLN A 409 -23.33 -23.10 -13.79
N ALA A 410 -22.05 -23.50 -13.88
CA ALA A 410 -21.16 -22.97 -14.92
C ALA A 410 -21.51 -23.57 -16.30
N SER A 411 -21.48 -22.75 -17.35
CA SER A 411 -21.60 -23.24 -18.73
C SER A 411 -20.42 -24.17 -19.08
N PRO A 412 -20.53 -25.05 -20.10
CA PRO A 412 -19.40 -25.88 -20.55
C PRO A 412 -18.15 -25.06 -20.89
N GLU A 413 -18.34 -23.88 -21.49
CA GLU A 413 -17.26 -22.95 -21.85
C GLU A 413 -16.61 -22.31 -20.62
N ASP A 414 -17.41 -21.77 -19.70
CA ASP A 414 -16.90 -21.18 -18.44
C ASP A 414 -16.22 -22.25 -17.59
N ARG A 415 -16.75 -23.48 -17.60
CA ARG A 415 -16.14 -24.62 -16.94
C ARG A 415 -14.75 -24.92 -17.52
N GLY A 416 -14.58 -24.92 -18.84
CA GLY A 416 -13.26 -25.11 -19.46
C GLY A 416 -12.23 -24.07 -18.97
N PHE A 417 -12.63 -22.80 -18.87
CA PHE A 417 -11.79 -21.74 -18.31
C PHE A 417 -11.51 -21.91 -16.82
N LEU A 418 -12.52 -22.25 -16.02
CA LEU A 418 -12.34 -22.53 -14.60
C LEU A 418 -11.39 -23.71 -14.39
N GLU A 419 -11.51 -24.79 -15.18
CA GLU A 419 -10.60 -25.93 -15.12
C GLU A 419 -9.17 -25.54 -15.50
N GLN A 420 -8.98 -24.69 -16.51
CA GLN A 420 -7.67 -24.15 -16.89
C GLN A 420 -7.04 -23.35 -15.73
N VAL A 421 -7.77 -22.42 -15.15
CA VAL A 421 -7.28 -21.60 -14.03
C VAL A 421 -6.95 -22.50 -12.83
N LEU A 422 -7.88 -23.36 -12.44
CA LEU A 422 -7.80 -24.07 -11.17
C LEU A 422 -6.85 -25.26 -11.20
N SER A 423 -6.94 -26.12 -12.22
CA SER A 423 -6.12 -27.31 -12.30
C SER A 423 -4.68 -27.00 -12.69
N ARG A 424 -4.49 -26.07 -13.64
CA ARG A 424 -3.16 -25.82 -14.22
C ARG A 424 -2.44 -24.67 -13.52
N GLN A 425 -3.09 -23.51 -13.40
CA GLN A 425 -2.44 -22.35 -12.79
C GLN A 425 -2.33 -22.47 -11.28
N PHE A 426 -3.26 -23.15 -10.61
CA PHE A 426 -3.25 -23.26 -9.14
C PHE A 426 -3.03 -24.68 -8.61
N GLY A 427 -3.20 -25.72 -9.44
CA GLY A 427 -2.93 -27.11 -9.05
C GLY A 427 -4.06 -27.82 -8.30
N TYR A 428 -5.29 -27.30 -8.36
CA TYR A 428 -6.44 -27.85 -7.64
C TYR A 428 -7.08 -29.05 -8.33
N HIS A 429 -7.64 -29.95 -7.53
CA HIS A 429 -8.25 -31.18 -8.02
C HIS A 429 -9.74 -31.01 -8.29
N LEU A 430 -10.16 -31.34 -9.52
CA LEU A 430 -11.58 -31.47 -9.86
C LEU A 430 -12.15 -32.73 -9.22
N ALA A 431 -13.41 -32.68 -8.80
CA ALA A 431 -14.03 -33.81 -8.11
C ALA A 431 -14.06 -35.07 -9.01
N VAL A 432 -13.52 -36.16 -8.46
CA VAL A 432 -13.70 -37.54 -8.96
C VAL A 432 -14.68 -38.23 -7.99
N ALA A 433 -15.52 -39.13 -8.51
CA ALA A 433 -16.54 -39.82 -7.71
C ALA A 433 -15.95 -40.44 -6.42
N GLY A 434 -16.55 -40.14 -5.27
CA GLY A 434 -16.18 -40.72 -3.96
C GLY A 434 -15.39 -39.82 -3.00
N ASN A 435 -14.90 -38.65 -3.45
CA ASN A 435 -14.24 -37.66 -2.57
C ASN A 435 -15.24 -36.66 -1.97
N PRO A 436 -14.95 -36.04 -0.82
CA PRO A 436 -15.75 -34.93 -0.33
C PRO A 436 -15.67 -33.75 -1.32
N ILE A 437 -16.84 -33.29 -1.78
CA ILE A 437 -16.98 -32.32 -2.88
C ILE A 437 -17.34 -30.95 -2.31
N LEU A 438 -16.64 -29.91 -2.75
CA LEU A 438 -17.06 -28.52 -2.56
C LEU A 438 -17.85 -28.06 -3.79
N GLN A 439 -19.10 -27.67 -3.58
CA GLN A 439 -19.94 -27.11 -4.64
C GLN A 439 -19.73 -25.59 -4.74
N LEU A 440 -19.49 -25.13 -5.95
CA LEU A 440 -19.32 -23.72 -6.30
C LEU A 440 -20.29 -23.32 -7.41
N PHE A 441 -20.59 -22.03 -7.50
CA PHE A 441 -21.58 -21.45 -8.42
C PHE A 441 -22.95 -22.13 -8.25
N THR A 442 -23.43 -22.14 -7.00
CA THR A 442 -24.75 -22.67 -6.67
C THR A 442 -25.79 -21.56 -6.71
N ALA A 443 -27.09 -21.91 -6.76
CA ALA A 443 -28.18 -20.94 -6.73
C ALA A 443 -28.23 -20.06 -5.45
N ALA A 444 -27.53 -20.46 -4.38
CA ALA A 444 -27.43 -19.69 -3.15
C ALA A 444 -26.36 -18.58 -3.21
N GLN A 445 -25.49 -18.62 -4.21
CA GLN A 445 -24.42 -17.63 -4.41
C GLN A 445 -24.87 -16.54 -5.39
N PRO A 446 -24.23 -15.35 -5.39
CA PRO A 446 -24.63 -14.26 -6.27
C PRO A 446 -24.44 -14.64 -7.74
N ALA A 447 -25.25 -14.03 -8.60
CA ALA A 447 -25.11 -14.18 -10.05
C ALA A 447 -23.81 -13.51 -10.56
N PHE A 448 -23.39 -13.86 -11.76
CA PHE A 448 -22.33 -13.11 -12.45
C PHE A 448 -22.79 -11.66 -12.72
N PRO A 449 -21.94 -10.64 -12.53
CA PRO A 449 -20.56 -10.64 -12.03
C PRO A 449 -20.44 -10.12 -10.57
N GLU A 450 -21.46 -10.31 -9.74
CA GLU A 450 -21.50 -9.73 -8.40
C GLU A 450 -20.51 -10.43 -7.45
N LEU A 451 -19.82 -9.66 -6.61
CA LEU A 451 -18.84 -10.15 -5.63
C LEU A 451 -19.41 -10.10 -4.21
N GLN A 452 -19.07 -11.07 -3.37
CA GLN A 452 -19.38 -11.04 -1.94
C GLN A 452 -18.25 -10.42 -1.10
N HIS A 453 -17.01 -10.63 -1.51
CA HIS A 453 -15.81 -10.19 -0.82
C HIS A 453 -15.20 -8.97 -1.51
N PRO A 454 -14.47 -8.12 -0.76
CA PRO A 454 -13.77 -6.99 -1.33
C PRO A 454 -12.72 -7.40 -2.38
N LEU A 455 -12.62 -6.63 -3.46
CA LEU A 455 -11.65 -6.86 -4.53
C LEU A 455 -10.19 -6.92 -4.07
N PRO A 456 -9.71 -6.04 -3.16
CA PRO A 456 -8.33 -6.14 -2.68
C PRO A 456 -8.06 -7.45 -1.95
N SER A 457 -9.02 -7.97 -1.19
CA SER A 457 -8.92 -9.26 -0.51
C SER A 457 -8.78 -10.40 -1.53
N LEU A 458 -9.66 -10.42 -2.53
CA LEU A 458 -9.63 -11.41 -3.61
C LEU A 458 -8.34 -11.34 -4.44
N GLY A 459 -7.88 -10.13 -4.74
CA GLY A 459 -6.63 -9.91 -5.45
C GLY A 459 -5.41 -10.34 -4.64
N ALA A 460 -5.40 -10.13 -3.32
CA ALA A 460 -4.33 -10.58 -2.44
C ALA A 460 -4.29 -12.11 -2.34
N VAL A 461 -5.46 -12.76 -2.24
CA VAL A 461 -5.61 -14.22 -2.28
C VAL A 461 -5.06 -14.77 -3.59
N TYR A 462 -5.52 -14.23 -4.73
CA TYR A 462 -5.07 -14.65 -6.06
C TYR A 462 -3.53 -14.55 -6.20
N GLY A 463 -2.97 -13.42 -5.79
CA GLY A 463 -1.53 -13.18 -5.78
C GLY A 463 -0.75 -14.16 -4.91
N HIS A 464 -1.22 -14.41 -3.69
CA HIS A 464 -0.60 -15.33 -2.75
C HIS A 464 -0.57 -16.77 -3.28
N LEU A 465 -1.66 -17.21 -3.90
CA LEU A 465 -1.77 -18.56 -4.46
C LEU A 465 -0.86 -18.76 -5.67
N LEU A 466 -0.75 -17.75 -6.54
CA LEU A 466 0.23 -17.77 -7.62
C LEU A 466 1.66 -17.90 -7.09
N PHE A 467 2.00 -17.13 -6.05
CA PHE A 467 3.30 -17.22 -5.39
C PHE A 467 3.56 -18.63 -4.84
N ARG A 468 2.61 -19.21 -4.10
CA ARG A 468 2.73 -20.57 -3.53
C ARG A 468 2.90 -21.63 -4.60
N ARG A 469 2.15 -21.52 -5.69
CA ARG A 469 2.27 -22.45 -6.81
C ARG A 469 3.66 -22.36 -7.44
N LEU A 470 4.14 -21.14 -7.70
CA LEU A 470 5.46 -20.90 -8.27
C LEU A 470 6.57 -21.45 -7.36
N GLU A 471 6.45 -21.25 -6.05
CA GLU A 471 7.34 -21.78 -5.02
C GLU A 471 7.40 -23.31 -5.08
N ALA A 472 6.25 -24.00 -5.03
CA ALA A 472 6.18 -25.47 -5.04
C ALA A 472 6.77 -26.09 -6.32
N LEU A 473 6.47 -25.51 -7.48
CA LEU A 473 6.98 -25.98 -8.78
C LEU A 473 8.49 -25.79 -8.87
N THR A 474 8.99 -24.65 -8.40
CA THR A 474 10.42 -24.36 -8.39
C THR A 474 11.16 -25.28 -7.42
N GLN A 475 10.65 -25.49 -6.20
CA GLN A 475 11.24 -26.43 -5.24
C GLN A 475 11.33 -27.85 -5.83
N THR A 476 10.29 -28.29 -6.54
CA THR A 476 10.29 -29.59 -7.22
C THR A 476 11.37 -29.65 -8.30
N PHE A 477 11.49 -28.61 -9.12
CA PHE A 477 12.52 -28.53 -10.17
C PHE A 477 13.94 -28.52 -9.60
N PHE A 478 14.17 -27.80 -8.50
CA PHE A 478 15.47 -27.64 -7.84
C PHE A 478 15.84 -28.79 -6.89
N SER A 479 14.94 -29.76 -6.66
CA SER A 479 15.20 -30.91 -5.78
C SER A 479 16.48 -31.71 -6.08
N PRO A 480 16.97 -31.83 -7.34
CA PRO A 480 18.27 -32.47 -7.63
C PRO A 480 19.51 -31.61 -7.28
N GLY A 481 19.31 -30.34 -6.92
CA GLY A 481 20.37 -29.36 -6.64
C GLY A 481 20.77 -28.52 -7.86
N LEU A 482 21.04 -27.24 -7.64
CA LEU A 482 21.40 -26.28 -8.70
C LEU A 482 22.63 -26.74 -9.50
N GLU A 483 23.69 -27.21 -8.83
CA GLU A 483 24.92 -27.65 -9.52
C GLU A 483 24.67 -28.79 -10.50
N SER A 484 23.88 -29.80 -10.11
CA SER A 484 23.52 -30.93 -10.97
C SER A 484 22.69 -30.47 -12.19
N LEU A 485 21.74 -29.56 -11.97
CA LEU A 485 20.90 -29.04 -13.04
C LEU A 485 21.69 -28.14 -13.99
N THR A 486 22.60 -27.31 -13.49
CA THR A 486 23.48 -26.46 -14.30
C THR A 486 24.45 -27.32 -15.12
N GLN A 487 25.02 -28.38 -14.55
CA GLN A 487 25.83 -29.34 -15.32
C GLN A 487 25.01 -30.03 -16.43
N ARG A 488 23.75 -30.34 -16.14
CA ARG A 488 22.86 -31.03 -17.09
C ARG A 488 22.35 -30.14 -18.22
N PHE A 489 22.03 -28.89 -17.92
CA PHE A 489 21.35 -27.98 -18.84
C PHE A 489 22.24 -26.87 -19.39
N GLY A 490 23.36 -26.55 -18.73
CA GLY A 490 24.27 -25.47 -19.12
C GLY A 490 23.53 -24.14 -19.32
N ASP A 491 23.87 -23.44 -20.40
CA ASP A 491 23.25 -22.17 -20.79
C ASP A 491 21.73 -22.26 -21.11
N GLU A 492 21.13 -23.45 -21.18
CA GLU A 492 19.67 -23.59 -21.35
C GLU A 492 18.92 -23.70 -20.02
N PHE A 493 19.63 -23.67 -18.88
CA PHE A 493 19.07 -23.90 -17.56
C PHE A 493 17.87 -23.00 -17.28
N PHE A 494 18.00 -21.68 -17.47
CA PHE A 494 16.94 -20.74 -17.13
C PHE A 494 15.68 -20.99 -17.94
N ASP A 495 15.83 -21.19 -19.25
CA ASP A 495 14.70 -21.38 -20.16
C ASP A 495 13.97 -22.70 -19.91
N ILE A 496 14.70 -23.76 -19.56
CA ILE A 496 14.09 -25.03 -19.14
C ILE A 496 13.36 -24.85 -17.80
N CYS A 497 13.95 -24.13 -16.85
CA CYS A 497 13.34 -23.83 -15.56
C CYS A 497 12.04 -23.03 -15.73
N TYR A 498 12.09 -21.93 -16.50
CA TYR A 498 10.93 -21.11 -16.84
C TYR A 498 9.85 -21.94 -17.55
N PHE A 499 10.25 -22.74 -18.54
CA PHE A 499 9.32 -23.61 -19.25
C PHE A 499 8.59 -24.55 -18.27
N LYS A 500 9.32 -25.19 -17.37
CA LYS A 500 8.78 -26.21 -16.44
C LYS A 500 7.94 -25.61 -15.33
N CYS A 501 8.38 -24.50 -14.75
CA CYS A 501 7.77 -23.91 -13.56
C CYS A 501 6.69 -22.88 -13.91
N VAL A 502 6.75 -22.24 -15.07
CA VAL A 502 5.84 -21.16 -15.44
C VAL A 502 5.00 -21.55 -16.64
N PHE A 503 5.65 -21.80 -17.77
CA PHE A 503 4.96 -21.93 -19.05
C PHE A 503 4.07 -23.18 -19.14
N GLU A 504 4.60 -24.36 -18.80
CA GLU A 504 3.86 -25.65 -18.86
C GLU A 504 2.65 -25.68 -17.91
N GLN A 505 2.69 -24.84 -16.88
CA GLN A 505 1.65 -24.68 -15.87
C GLN A 505 0.69 -23.50 -16.19
N ALA A 506 0.88 -22.84 -17.34
CA ALA A 506 0.11 -21.68 -17.78
C ALA A 506 0.09 -20.51 -16.78
N LEU A 507 1.16 -20.33 -16.00
CA LEU A 507 1.25 -19.21 -15.07
C LEU A 507 1.44 -17.88 -15.82
N PRO A 508 0.69 -16.82 -15.46
CA PRO A 508 0.77 -15.50 -16.10
C PRO A 508 1.99 -14.67 -15.63
N VAL A 509 3.18 -15.27 -15.67
CA VAL A 509 4.44 -14.64 -15.22
C VAL A 509 5.40 -14.54 -16.40
N SER A 510 5.95 -13.36 -16.66
CA SER A 510 6.94 -13.18 -17.73
C SER A 510 8.33 -13.73 -17.34
N ARG A 511 9.25 -13.85 -18.30
CA ARG A 511 10.62 -14.33 -18.02
C ARG A 511 11.34 -13.38 -17.08
N LYS A 512 11.23 -12.07 -17.32
CA LYS A 512 11.74 -11.01 -16.43
C LYS A 512 11.20 -11.11 -15.01
N GLN A 513 9.89 -11.28 -14.85
CA GLN A 513 9.27 -11.43 -13.54
C GLN A 513 9.75 -12.69 -12.81
N PHE A 514 9.85 -13.81 -13.53
CA PHE A 514 10.35 -15.06 -12.98
C PHE A 514 11.83 -14.98 -12.57
N ALA A 515 12.68 -14.35 -13.38
CA ALA A 515 14.08 -14.12 -13.05
C ALA A 515 14.23 -13.21 -11.81
N GLY A 516 13.47 -12.12 -11.75
CA GLY A 516 13.41 -11.22 -10.59
C GLY A 516 12.96 -11.95 -9.33
N TRP A 517 11.97 -12.83 -9.44
CA TRP A 517 11.49 -13.67 -8.36
C TRP A 517 12.55 -14.67 -7.86
N LEU A 518 13.18 -15.44 -8.77
CA LEU A 518 14.25 -16.38 -8.43
C LEU A 518 15.44 -15.69 -7.73
N ARG A 519 15.79 -14.48 -8.17
CA ARG A 519 16.82 -13.64 -7.55
C ARG A 519 16.45 -13.26 -6.12
N HIS A 520 15.19 -12.86 -5.91
CA HIS A 520 14.70 -12.48 -4.60
C HIS A 520 14.66 -13.66 -3.62
N GLN A 521 14.30 -14.85 -4.09
CA GLN A 521 14.33 -16.08 -3.28
C GLN A 521 15.76 -16.58 -2.97
N GLY A 522 16.80 -15.95 -3.55
CA GLY A 522 18.18 -16.37 -3.37
C GLY A 522 18.52 -17.72 -3.99
N LEU A 523 17.68 -18.22 -4.92
CA LEU A 523 17.88 -19.51 -5.58
C LEU A 523 18.93 -19.43 -6.69
N VAL A 524 19.08 -18.27 -7.32
CA VAL A 524 20.03 -18.02 -8.42
C VAL A 524 20.60 -16.61 -8.28
N THR A 525 21.94 -16.49 -8.32
CA THR A 525 22.64 -15.20 -8.21
C THR A 525 23.19 -14.71 -9.56
N ASP A 526 23.69 -15.61 -10.40
CA ASP A 526 24.24 -15.29 -11.73
C ASP A 526 23.36 -15.88 -12.83
N PHE A 527 22.45 -15.05 -13.34
CA PHE A 527 21.54 -15.43 -14.42
C PHE A 527 22.21 -15.42 -15.80
N GLY A 528 23.27 -14.62 -15.98
CA GLY A 528 23.99 -14.54 -17.24
C GLY A 528 24.72 -15.84 -17.55
N ALA A 529 25.34 -16.44 -16.53
CA ALA A 529 25.98 -17.76 -16.63
C ALA A 529 24.98 -18.93 -16.85
N LEU A 530 23.68 -18.69 -16.65
CA LEU A 530 22.61 -19.68 -16.83
C LEU A 530 21.75 -19.39 -18.07
N GLY A 531 22.27 -18.54 -18.95
CA GLY A 531 21.72 -18.21 -20.27
C GLY A 531 20.48 -17.31 -20.29
N TYR A 532 20.14 -16.66 -19.17
CA TYR A 532 19.14 -15.61 -19.18
C TYR A 532 19.76 -14.29 -19.67
N GLN A 533 19.15 -13.71 -20.70
CA GLN A 533 19.43 -12.37 -21.17
C GLN A 533 18.24 -11.48 -20.83
N GLU A 534 18.49 -10.43 -20.05
CA GLU A 534 17.44 -9.49 -19.64
C GLU A 534 16.99 -8.65 -20.84
N ASP A 535 15.70 -8.72 -21.15
CA ASP A 535 15.06 -7.85 -22.13
C ASP A 535 14.33 -6.71 -21.41
N LEU A 536 14.84 -5.50 -21.59
CA LEU A 536 14.28 -4.30 -20.96
C LEU A 536 12.89 -3.95 -21.51
N GLU A 537 12.55 -4.41 -22.73
CA GLU A 537 11.26 -4.18 -23.38
C GLU A 537 10.21 -5.27 -23.04
N GLU A 538 10.59 -6.34 -22.34
CA GLU A 538 9.65 -7.39 -21.94
C GLU A 538 8.57 -6.84 -21.02
N LYS A 539 7.32 -6.89 -21.50
CA LYS A 539 6.14 -6.54 -20.72
C LYS A 539 5.67 -7.72 -19.86
N PRO A 540 5.06 -7.47 -18.69
CA PRO A 540 4.39 -8.52 -17.94
C PRO A 540 3.28 -9.14 -18.79
N LEU A 541 3.06 -10.45 -18.64
CA LEU A 541 1.96 -11.11 -19.34
C LEU A 541 0.62 -10.58 -18.85
N ASP A 542 0.49 -10.33 -17.54
CA ASP A 542 -0.66 -9.67 -16.91
C ASP A 542 -0.18 -8.47 -16.11
N GLU A 543 -0.62 -7.27 -16.47
CA GLU A 543 -0.22 -6.01 -15.82
C GLU A 543 -0.64 -5.93 -14.35
N TRP A 544 -1.61 -6.75 -13.92
CA TRP A 544 -2.08 -6.79 -12.53
C TRP A 544 -1.14 -7.59 -11.62
N ILE A 545 -0.28 -8.42 -12.20
CA ILE A 545 0.67 -9.23 -11.45
C ILE A 545 1.99 -8.46 -11.38
N THR A 546 2.22 -7.79 -10.26
CA THR A 546 3.46 -7.03 -10.03
C THR A 546 4.54 -7.92 -9.39
N ASP A 547 5.78 -7.44 -9.41
CA ASP A 547 6.88 -8.12 -8.71
C ASP A 547 6.62 -8.23 -7.19
N GLU A 548 5.89 -7.29 -6.60
CA GLU A 548 5.54 -7.31 -5.17
C GLU A 548 4.57 -8.43 -4.87
N VAL A 549 3.52 -8.58 -5.69
CA VAL A 549 2.57 -9.69 -5.62
C VAL A 549 3.31 -11.04 -5.68
N LEU A 550 4.22 -11.19 -6.65
CA LEU A 550 4.96 -12.44 -6.83
C LEU A 550 5.91 -12.75 -5.67
N ARG A 551 6.29 -11.77 -4.84
CA ARG A 551 7.09 -12.00 -3.62
C ARG A 551 6.25 -12.54 -2.47
N GLY A 552 4.94 -12.68 -2.63
CA GLY A 552 4.04 -13.11 -1.56
C GLY A 552 3.92 -12.06 -0.45
N SER A 553 4.12 -10.77 -0.76
CA SER A 553 3.96 -9.64 0.20
C SER A 553 2.54 -9.55 0.77
N GLY A 554 1.58 -10.19 0.11
CA GLY A 554 0.17 -10.09 0.40
C GLY A 554 -0.49 -8.88 -0.24
N ASP A 555 0.22 -8.21 -1.16
CA ASP A 555 -0.38 -7.18 -2.00
C ASP A 555 -1.37 -7.78 -2.98
N SER A 556 -2.43 -7.00 -3.25
CA SER A 556 -3.47 -7.37 -4.18
C SER A 556 -3.02 -7.20 -5.62
N ILE A 557 -3.32 -8.19 -6.48
CA ILE A 557 -3.20 -8.01 -7.94
C ILE A 557 -4.16 -6.94 -8.48
N VAL A 558 -5.29 -6.73 -7.78
CA VAL A 558 -6.23 -5.68 -8.12
C VAL A 558 -5.71 -4.38 -7.54
N ALA A 559 -5.48 -3.39 -8.40
CA ALA A 559 -5.09 -2.05 -7.98
C ALA A 559 -6.10 -1.49 -6.95
N LYS A 560 -5.59 -0.80 -5.92
CA LYS A 560 -6.42 -0.21 -4.84
C LYS A 560 -7.51 0.73 -5.36
N GLU A 561 -7.36 1.19 -6.59
CA GLU A 561 -8.27 2.13 -7.22
C GLU A 561 -9.55 1.47 -7.76
N ILE A 562 -9.50 0.17 -8.06
CA ILE A 562 -10.59 -0.56 -8.74
C ILE A 562 -11.71 -0.89 -7.75
N GLY A 563 -12.87 -0.26 -7.92
CA GLY A 563 -14.09 -0.51 -7.14
C GLY A 563 -14.95 -1.69 -7.65
N PRO A 564 -15.96 -2.15 -6.89
CA PRO A 564 -16.87 -3.22 -7.31
C PRO A 564 -17.60 -2.94 -8.63
N ASP A 565 -18.02 -1.68 -8.84
CA ASP A 565 -18.70 -1.27 -10.09
C ASP A 565 -17.75 -1.29 -11.29
N GLU A 566 -16.51 -0.85 -11.10
CA GLU A 566 -15.47 -0.88 -12.13
C GLU A 566 -15.09 -2.31 -12.49
N PHE A 567 -15.02 -3.23 -11.50
CA PHE A 567 -14.85 -4.66 -11.77
C PHE A 567 -16.02 -5.23 -12.56
N LYS A 568 -17.27 -4.91 -12.19
CA LYS A 568 -18.46 -5.36 -12.92
C LYS A 568 -18.43 -4.89 -14.38
N GLN A 569 -18.10 -3.62 -14.63
CA GLN A 569 -17.95 -3.09 -15.98
C GLN A 569 -16.80 -3.77 -16.74
N GLY A 570 -15.66 -3.97 -16.07
CA GLY A 570 -14.50 -4.65 -16.62
C GLY A 570 -14.78 -6.10 -17.01
N PHE A 571 -15.45 -6.86 -16.14
CA PHE A 571 -15.91 -8.22 -16.40
C PHE A 571 -16.80 -8.27 -17.64
N LEU A 572 -17.85 -7.45 -17.68
CA LEU A 572 -18.82 -7.45 -18.79
C LEU A 572 -18.16 -7.08 -20.12
N LYS A 573 -17.21 -6.15 -20.10
CA LYS A 573 -16.42 -5.79 -21.28
C LYS A 573 -15.53 -6.95 -21.74
N ALA A 574 -14.83 -7.62 -20.83
CA ALA A 574 -13.99 -8.77 -21.15
C ALA A 574 -14.82 -9.95 -21.68
N GLU A 575 -15.97 -10.22 -21.07
CA GLU A 575 -16.93 -11.22 -21.52
C GLU A 575 -17.46 -10.88 -22.93
N GLN A 576 -17.85 -9.62 -23.17
CA GLN A 576 -18.32 -9.17 -24.48
C GLN A 576 -17.23 -9.32 -25.55
N ASN A 577 -15.98 -8.99 -25.24
CA ASN A 577 -14.86 -9.17 -26.16
C ASN A 577 -14.64 -10.64 -26.52
N TYR A 578 -14.65 -11.52 -25.51
CA TYR A 578 -14.50 -12.96 -25.71
C TYR A 578 -15.66 -13.57 -26.50
N ARG A 579 -16.91 -13.27 -26.13
CA ARG A 579 -18.09 -13.72 -26.87
C ARG A 579 -18.14 -13.14 -28.29
N GLY A 580 -17.65 -11.92 -28.47
CA GLY A 580 -17.50 -11.29 -29.78
C GLY A 580 -16.53 -12.06 -30.68
N PHE A 581 -15.41 -12.56 -30.13
CA PHE A 581 -14.51 -13.47 -30.85
C PHE A 581 -15.19 -14.79 -31.24
N LEU A 582 -15.96 -15.41 -30.33
CA LEU A 582 -16.70 -16.64 -30.66
C LEU A 582 -17.77 -16.40 -31.74
N ALA A 583 -18.50 -15.30 -31.67
CA ALA A 583 -19.46 -14.91 -32.70
C ALA A 583 -18.77 -14.68 -34.04
N LYS A 584 -17.58 -14.06 -34.04
CA LYS A 584 -16.74 -13.93 -35.24
C LYS A 584 -16.32 -15.29 -35.79
N LEU A 585 -15.87 -16.23 -34.95
CA LEU A 585 -15.57 -17.61 -35.34
C LEU A 585 -16.78 -18.30 -36.00
N GLN A 586 -17.98 -18.13 -35.43
CA GLN A 586 -19.23 -18.68 -35.96
C GLN A 586 -19.66 -18.00 -37.27
N SER A 587 -19.37 -16.71 -37.43
CA SER A 587 -19.70 -15.91 -38.63
C SER A 587 -18.83 -16.24 -39.83
N TYR A 588 -17.72 -16.97 -39.66
CA TYR A 588 -16.99 -17.63 -40.74
C TYR A 588 -17.80 -18.81 -41.31
N GLN A 589 -19.10 -18.57 -41.59
CA GLN A 589 -19.97 -19.45 -42.36
C GLN A 589 -19.46 -19.49 -43.79
N PHE A 590 -18.81 -20.59 -44.16
CA PHE A 590 -18.40 -20.85 -45.52
C PHE A 590 -19.25 -21.96 -46.12
N LYS A 591 -19.46 -21.86 -47.44
CA LYS A 591 -20.36 -22.73 -48.21
C LYS A 591 -20.04 -24.19 -47.91
N GLY A 592 -21.07 -25.00 -47.67
CA GLY A 592 -20.90 -26.43 -47.36
C GLY A 592 -20.06 -27.12 -48.43
N GLY A 593 -18.95 -27.73 -48.02
CA GLY A 593 -18.04 -28.47 -48.91
C GLY A 593 -16.55 -28.21 -48.70
N GLU A 594 -16.15 -27.16 -47.97
CA GLU A 594 -14.74 -26.90 -47.67
C GLU A 594 -14.24 -27.77 -46.51
N GLU A 595 -13.48 -28.82 -46.82
CA GLU A 595 -12.78 -29.68 -45.84
C GLU A 595 -11.72 -28.90 -45.03
N LEU A 596 -11.29 -27.73 -45.52
CA LEU A 596 -10.16 -26.93 -45.03
C LEU A 596 -10.59 -25.68 -44.26
N ASN A 597 -11.36 -25.83 -43.18
CA ASN A 597 -11.83 -24.71 -42.36
C ASN A 597 -11.26 -24.76 -40.93
N PRO A 598 -10.33 -23.84 -40.55
CA PRO A 598 -9.73 -23.82 -39.23
C PRO A 598 -10.73 -23.37 -38.14
N ALA A 599 -11.67 -22.48 -38.46
CA ALA A 599 -12.67 -22.00 -37.48
C ALA A 599 -13.58 -23.14 -37.02
N LYS A 600 -13.95 -24.06 -37.91
CA LYS A 600 -14.75 -25.25 -37.56
C LYS A 600 -14.00 -26.16 -36.59
N ILE A 601 -12.71 -26.41 -36.83
CA ILE A 601 -11.86 -27.22 -35.96
C ILE A 601 -11.73 -26.57 -34.58
N LEU A 602 -11.48 -25.26 -34.53
CA LEU A 602 -11.39 -24.52 -33.26
C LEU A 602 -12.73 -24.52 -32.50
N LEU A 603 -13.86 -24.26 -33.16
CA LEU A 603 -15.19 -24.31 -32.53
C LEU A 603 -15.53 -25.70 -31.99
N GLN A 604 -15.19 -26.76 -32.74
CA GLN A 604 -15.37 -28.14 -32.27
C GLN A 604 -14.50 -28.44 -31.04
N THR A 605 -13.27 -27.94 -31.03
CA THR A 605 -12.33 -28.12 -29.91
C THR A 605 -12.79 -27.35 -28.68
N PHE A 606 -13.20 -26.09 -28.83
CA PHE A 606 -13.73 -25.29 -27.73
C PHE A 606 -15.07 -25.82 -27.18
N GLY A 607 -15.94 -26.34 -28.05
CA GLY A 607 -17.18 -27.00 -27.63
C GLY A 607 -16.98 -28.28 -26.79
N GLN A 608 -15.78 -28.86 -26.83
CA GLN A 608 -15.38 -29.96 -25.94
C GLN A 608 -14.79 -29.49 -24.60
N GLY A 609 -14.79 -28.17 -24.34
CA GLY A 609 -14.19 -27.56 -23.15
C GLY A 609 -12.67 -27.39 -23.22
N LEU A 610 -12.04 -27.64 -24.38
CA LEU A 610 -10.59 -27.51 -24.58
C LEU A 610 -10.20 -26.07 -24.91
N THR A 611 -10.50 -25.14 -24.00
CA THR A 611 -10.21 -23.70 -24.13
C THR A 611 -8.74 -23.35 -23.81
N ASP A 612 -8.02 -24.22 -23.11
CA ASP A 612 -6.59 -24.04 -22.89
C ASP A 612 -5.76 -24.45 -24.13
N ILE A 613 -5.50 -23.47 -25.01
CA ILE A 613 -4.70 -23.66 -26.22
C ILE A 613 -3.22 -24.00 -25.95
N SER A 614 -2.74 -23.77 -24.72
CA SER A 614 -1.39 -24.17 -24.31
C SER A 614 -1.31 -25.66 -23.93
N SER A 615 -2.46 -26.32 -23.76
CA SER A 615 -2.51 -27.70 -23.26
C SER A 615 -2.07 -28.75 -24.27
N PRO A 616 -1.43 -29.86 -23.82
CA PRO A 616 -1.19 -31.02 -24.67
C PRO A 616 -2.48 -31.66 -25.19
N LEU A 617 -3.60 -31.51 -24.47
CA LEU A 617 -4.91 -32.02 -24.88
C LEU A 617 -5.43 -31.26 -26.10
N PHE A 618 -5.33 -29.93 -26.10
CA PHE A 618 -5.66 -29.10 -27.25
C PHE A 618 -4.84 -29.50 -28.48
N ARG A 619 -3.51 -29.59 -28.36
CA ARG A 619 -2.64 -30.05 -29.46
C ARG A 619 -2.99 -31.47 -29.92
N LYS A 620 -3.33 -32.37 -29.00
CA LYS A 620 -3.76 -33.74 -29.33
C LYS A 620 -5.09 -33.74 -30.09
N ALA A 621 -6.02 -32.85 -29.77
CA ALA A 621 -7.29 -32.71 -30.49
C ALA A 621 -7.09 -32.21 -31.93
N LEU A 622 -6.04 -31.43 -32.17
CA LEU A 622 -5.66 -31.00 -33.52
C LEU A 622 -4.92 -32.09 -34.32
N LYS A 623 -4.36 -33.12 -33.66
CA LYS A 623 -3.72 -34.24 -34.35
C LYS A 623 -4.75 -35.04 -35.14
N GLY A 624 -4.47 -35.27 -36.42
CA GLY A 624 -5.40 -35.91 -37.36
C GLY A 624 -6.31 -34.91 -38.09
N THR A 625 -6.02 -33.61 -37.98
CA THR A 625 -6.61 -32.59 -38.86
C THR A 625 -5.57 -32.12 -39.88
N TYR A 626 -6.03 -31.57 -41.00
CA TYR A 626 -5.14 -31.03 -42.04
C TYR A 626 -4.18 -29.95 -41.50
N LEU A 627 -4.57 -29.23 -40.44
CA LEU A 627 -3.73 -28.22 -39.80
C LEU A 627 -2.45 -28.81 -39.21
N ALA A 628 -2.52 -30.04 -38.67
CA ALA A 628 -1.34 -30.70 -38.11
C ALA A 628 -0.40 -31.20 -39.22
N GLU A 629 -0.94 -31.69 -40.33
CA GLU A 629 -0.17 -32.15 -41.49
C GLU A 629 0.56 -30.99 -42.17
N GLU A 630 -0.16 -29.90 -42.45
CA GLU A 630 0.44 -28.69 -43.04
C GLU A 630 1.47 -28.05 -42.10
N LEU A 631 1.22 -28.09 -40.79
CA LEU A 631 2.17 -27.60 -39.79
C LEU A 631 3.49 -28.39 -39.81
N GLU A 632 3.42 -29.72 -39.93
CA GLU A 632 4.60 -30.56 -40.07
C GLU A 632 5.37 -30.25 -41.36
N GLU A 633 4.66 -30.04 -42.48
CA GLU A 633 5.27 -29.63 -43.75
C GLU A 633 5.98 -28.26 -43.63
N VAL A 634 5.33 -27.27 -43.03
CA VAL A 634 5.91 -25.93 -42.82
C VAL A 634 7.15 -26.00 -41.92
N ILE A 635 7.12 -26.82 -40.87
CA ILE A 635 8.29 -27.05 -40.00
C ILE A 635 9.43 -27.70 -40.79
N GLU A 636 9.13 -28.75 -41.55
CA GLU A 636 10.12 -29.47 -42.35
C GLU A 636 10.80 -28.50 -43.33
N ASN A 637 10.02 -27.76 -44.11
CA ASN A 637 10.51 -26.83 -45.12
C ASN A 637 11.25 -25.62 -44.55
N SER A 638 10.78 -25.06 -43.43
CA SER A 638 11.44 -23.93 -42.76
C SER A 638 12.78 -24.29 -42.12
N THR A 639 13.02 -25.58 -41.86
CA THR A 639 14.22 -26.08 -41.20
C THR A 639 15.19 -26.79 -42.15
N THR A 640 14.81 -27.12 -43.38
CA THR A 640 15.65 -27.87 -44.35
C THR A 640 17.07 -27.33 -44.47
N GLU A 641 17.23 -26.03 -44.70
CA GLU A 641 18.54 -25.39 -44.88
C GLU A 641 19.29 -25.16 -43.55
N LEU A 642 18.60 -25.30 -42.42
CA LEU A 642 19.14 -25.04 -41.08
C LEU A 642 19.53 -26.32 -40.34
N ARG A 643 19.27 -27.52 -40.89
CA ARG A 643 19.41 -28.79 -40.15
C ARG A 643 20.79 -29.02 -39.56
N GLU A 644 21.83 -28.77 -40.34
CA GLU A 644 23.22 -28.96 -39.88
C GLU A 644 23.57 -27.94 -38.79
N GLU A 645 23.21 -26.66 -38.98
CA GLU A 645 23.42 -25.61 -37.98
C GLU A 645 22.64 -25.89 -36.68
N MET A 646 21.39 -26.34 -36.80
CA MET A 646 20.53 -26.75 -35.69
C MET A 646 21.09 -27.97 -34.96
N GLU A 647 21.67 -28.93 -35.67
CA GLU A 647 22.31 -30.11 -35.07
C GLU A 647 23.60 -29.74 -34.32
N GLN A 648 24.40 -28.85 -34.89
CA GLN A 648 25.61 -28.33 -34.24
C GLN A 648 25.28 -27.48 -33.00
N ALA A 649 24.20 -26.71 -33.04
CA ALA A 649 23.73 -25.91 -31.92
C ALA A 649 23.05 -26.75 -30.82
N ALA A 650 22.56 -27.95 -31.15
CA ALA A 650 21.78 -28.77 -30.22
C ALA A 650 22.66 -29.41 -29.13
N LYS A 651 22.43 -29.05 -27.87
CA LYS A 651 23.09 -29.67 -26.72
C LYS A 651 22.33 -30.93 -26.29
N ALA A 652 23.02 -32.08 -26.24
CA ALA A 652 22.41 -33.37 -25.93
C ALA A 652 21.15 -33.71 -26.79
N ARG A 653 21.19 -33.37 -28.08
CA ARG A 653 20.07 -33.53 -29.05
C ARG A 653 18.81 -32.75 -28.68
N LYS A 654 18.95 -31.65 -27.95
CA LYS A 654 17.87 -30.69 -27.68
C LYS A 654 18.28 -29.30 -28.15
N LEU A 655 17.31 -28.54 -28.63
CA LEU A 655 17.51 -27.18 -29.10
C LEU A 655 16.35 -26.32 -28.65
N VAL A 656 16.65 -25.12 -28.13
CA VAL A 656 15.65 -24.11 -27.80
C VAL A 656 15.67 -23.02 -28.88
N LEU A 657 14.51 -22.69 -29.43
CA LEU A 657 14.33 -21.59 -30.38
C LEU A 657 13.32 -20.58 -29.87
N VAL A 658 13.62 -19.30 -30.07
CA VAL A 658 12.77 -18.19 -29.66
C VAL A 658 12.04 -17.63 -30.89
N LEU A 659 10.71 -17.56 -30.80
CA LEU A 659 9.83 -16.96 -31.81
C LEU A 659 9.44 -15.53 -31.43
N PRO A 660 9.28 -14.61 -32.39
CA PRO A 660 8.73 -13.28 -32.12
C PRO A 660 7.24 -13.33 -31.77
N GLU A 661 6.73 -12.29 -31.11
CA GLU A 661 5.32 -12.17 -30.69
C GLU A 661 4.33 -12.37 -31.86
N SER A 662 4.69 -11.91 -33.07
CA SER A 662 3.86 -12.08 -34.27
C SER A 662 3.59 -13.54 -34.64
N LEU A 663 4.42 -14.48 -34.18
CA LEU A 663 4.33 -15.92 -34.46
C LEU A 663 3.86 -16.73 -33.24
N CYS A 664 3.32 -16.10 -32.19
CA CYS A 664 2.87 -16.82 -30.98
C CYS A 664 1.77 -17.87 -31.26
N GLY A 665 0.90 -17.67 -32.25
CA GLY A 665 -0.11 -18.63 -32.67
C GLY A 665 0.48 -19.95 -33.16
N PHE A 666 1.61 -19.88 -33.87
CA PHE A 666 2.35 -21.06 -34.32
C PHE A 666 2.88 -21.87 -33.12
N PHE A 667 3.37 -21.17 -32.10
CA PHE A 667 3.86 -21.80 -30.89
C PHE A 667 2.79 -22.64 -30.17
N TYR A 668 1.52 -22.21 -30.15
CA TYR A 668 0.45 -23.00 -29.52
C TYR A 668 0.17 -24.32 -30.26
N LEU A 669 0.39 -24.34 -31.57
CA LEU A 669 0.26 -25.52 -32.43
C LEU A 669 1.48 -26.45 -32.30
N ALA A 670 2.70 -25.91 -32.34
CA ALA A 670 3.95 -26.68 -32.45
C ALA A 670 4.97 -26.38 -31.33
N GLN A 671 4.52 -26.34 -30.07
CA GLN A 671 5.41 -26.04 -28.93
C GLN A 671 6.70 -26.87 -28.89
N ARG A 672 6.63 -28.13 -29.32
CA ARG A 672 7.78 -29.02 -29.47
C ARG A 672 7.61 -29.87 -30.72
N PHE A 673 8.71 -30.09 -31.42
CA PHE A 673 8.74 -30.99 -32.56
C PHE A 673 10.10 -31.70 -32.65
N ASN A 674 10.14 -32.77 -33.44
CA ASN A 674 11.34 -33.55 -33.68
C ASN A 674 11.85 -33.25 -35.08
N LEU A 675 13.13 -32.94 -35.23
CA LEU A 675 13.80 -32.84 -36.52
C LEU A 675 14.73 -34.03 -36.70
N ARG A 676 14.72 -34.63 -37.89
CA ARG A 676 15.73 -35.64 -38.26
C ARG A 676 16.94 -34.92 -38.85
N GLY A 677 18.00 -34.83 -38.06
CA GLY A 677 19.32 -34.38 -38.51
C GLY A 677 20.14 -35.54 -39.10
N PRO A 678 21.27 -35.22 -39.76
CA PRO A 678 22.21 -36.21 -40.29
C PRO A 678 22.67 -37.28 -39.28
N THR A 679 22.87 -36.93 -38.00
CA THR A 679 23.41 -37.86 -36.98
C THR A 679 22.37 -38.41 -36.01
N GLY A 680 21.13 -37.91 -36.07
CA GLY A 680 20.03 -38.40 -35.26
C GLY A 680 18.85 -37.44 -35.16
N THR A 681 17.92 -37.74 -34.27
CA THR A 681 16.75 -36.89 -34.03
C THR A 681 17.04 -35.82 -32.97
N ILE A 682 16.78 -34.56 -33.32
CA ILE A 682 16.88 -33.40 -32.44
C ILE A 682 15.48 -33.03 -31.94
N LYS A 683 15.35 -32.78 -30.63
CA LYS A 683 14.12 -32.27 -30.03
C LYS A 683 14.18 -30.75 -29.98
N VAL A 684 13.34 -30.09 -30.76
CA VAL A 684 13.23 -28.63 -30.76
C VAL A 684 12.13 -28.19 -29.80
N HIS A 685 12.46 -27.23 -28.95
CA HIS A 685 11.56 -26.58 -28.01
C HIS A 685 11.40 -25.11 -28.44
N LEU A 686 10.17 -24.69 -28.70
CA LEU A 686 9.90 -23.29 -28.98
C LEU A 686 9.68 -22.52 -27.68
N LEU A 687 10.02 -21.23 -27.71
CA LEU A 687 9.68 -20.22 -26.72
C LEU A 687 9.16 -18.98 -27.44
N ILE A 688 8.37 -18.15 -26.73
CA ILE A 688 7.94 -16.84 -27.24
C ILE A 688 8.88 -15.79 -26.64
N GLY A 689 9.47 -14.98 -27.52
CA GLY A 689 10.25 -13.80 -27.18
C GLY A 689 9.39 -12.53 -27.19
N SER A 690 9.86 -11.52 -26.48
CA SER A 690 9.28 -10.17 -26.38
C SER A 690 9.39 -9.35 -27.68
N GLN A 691 10.21 -9.80 -28.63
CA GLN A 691 10.45 -9.07 -29.87
C GLN A 691 9.24 -9.16 -30.81
N LYS A 692 8.76 -8.01 -31.30
CA LYS A 692 7.60 -7.95 -32.21
C LYS A 692 7.86 -8.55 -33.59
N LYS A 693 9.11 -8.56 -34.06
CA LYS A 693 9.50 -8.96 -35.41
C LYS A 693 10.73 -9.87 -35.39
N SER A 694 10.80 -10.78 -36.35
CA SER A 694 11.94 -11.69 -36.55
C SER A 694 13.28 -10.98 -36.67
N GLY A 695 13.31 -9.80 -37.31
CA GLY A 695 14.53 -9.02 -37.53
C GLY A 695 15.26 -8.55 -36.26
N HIS A 696 14.58 -8.56 -35.11
CA HIS A 696 15.13 -8.15 -33.82
C HIS A 696 15.72 -9.33 -33.02
N LEU A 697 15.52 -10.56 -33.50
CA LEU A 697 16.18 -11.75 -32.95
C LEU A 697 17.62 -11.84 -33.47
N SER A 698 18.46 -12.64 -32.81
CA SER A 698 19.86 -12.88 -33.20
C SER A 698 20.12 -14.37 -33.49
N GLY A 699 21.16 -14.64 -34.29
CA GLY A 699 21.62 -15.99 -34.61
C GLY A 699 20.55 -16.89 -35.24
N LEU A 700 20.55 -18.16 -34.83
CA LEU A 700 19.66 -19.21 -35.34
C LEU A 700 18.17 -18.88 -35.16
N ASN A 701 17.81 -18.17 -34.08
CA ASN A 701 16.44 -17.73 -33.82
C ASN A 701 15.92 -16.78 -34.91
N LYS A 702 16.77 -15.85 -35.36
CA LYS A 702 16.45 -14.90 -36.44
C LYS A 702 16.21 -15.65 -37.75
N THR A 703 17.13 -16.54 -38.11
CA THR A 703 17.08 -17.26 -39.39
C THR A 703 15.88 -18.20 -39.43
N PHE A 704 15.64 -18.96 -38.35
CA PHE A 704 14.45 -19.82 -38.24
C PHE A 704 13.15 -19.02 -38.32
N ALA A 705 13.02 -17.92 -37.57
CA ALA A 705 11.82 -17.09 -37.59
C ALA A 705 11.60 -16.41 -38.96
N ALA A 706 12.67 -16.02 -39.65
CA ALA A 706 12.60 -15.46 -41.00
C ALA A 706 12.14 -16.51 -42.03
N ASN A 707 12.72 -17.72 -42.00
CA ASN A 707 12.31 -18.83 -42.87
C ASN A 707 10.85 -19.21 -42.62
N LEU A 708 10.46 -19.35 -41.35
CA LEU A 708 9.09 -19.66 -40.98
C LEU A 708 8.11 -18.59 -41.50
N THR A 709 8.44 -17.30 -41.33
CA THR A 709 7.63 -16.19 -41.85
C THR A 709 7.51 -16.25 -43.37
N LYS A 710 8.63 -16.50 -44.07
CA LYS A 710 8.68 -16.62 -45.53
C LYS A 710 7.75 -17.73 -46.03
N TYR A 711 7.87 -18.93 -45.47
CA TYR A 711 7.03 -20.07 -45.85
C TYR A 711 5.55 -19.86 -45.57
N LEU A 712 5.21 -19.14 -44.49
CA LEU A 712 3.82 -18.76 -44.19
C LEU A 712 3.27 -17.66 -45.11
N GLN A 713 4.11 -16.78 -45.68
CA GLN A 713 3.68 -15.64 -46.50
C GLN A 713 3.64 -15.92 -48.01
N GLU A 714 4.45 -16.84 -48.53
CA GLU A 714 4.66 -17.04 -49.97
C GLU A 714 3.68 -18.03 -50.64
N SER A 715 2.68 -18.55 -49.93
CA SER A 715 1.87 -19.67 -50.45
C SER A 715 0.46 -19.28 -50.90
N THR A 716 0.10 -19.72 -52.11
CA THR A 716 -1.28 -19.72 -52.63
C THR A 716 -2.04 -21.02 -52.29
N ASP A 717 -1.40 -21.96 -51.60
CA ASP A 717 -2.01 -23.25 -51.24
C ASP A 717 -3.10 -23.08 -50.17
N PRO A 718 -4.32 -23.63 -50.40
CA PRO A 718 -5.42 -23.55 -49.44
C PRO A 718 -5.12 -24.14 -48.05
N TYR A 719 -4.33 -25.21 -47.95
CA TYR A 719 -3.98 -25.81 -46.65
C TYR A 719 -3.14 -24.83 -45.83
N ARG A 720 -2.10 -24.25 -46.46
CA ARG A 720 -1.26 -23.23 -45.82
C ARG A 720 -2.03 -21.96 -45.46
N GLN A 721 -2.93 -21.50 -46.32
CA GLN A 721 -3.81 -20.37 -46.01
C GLN A 721 -4.69 -20.64 -44.79
N GLY A 722 -5.24 -21.85 -44.69
CA GLY A 722 -5.99 -22.31 -43.52
C GLY A 722 -5.13 -22.33 -42.25
N LEU A 723 -3.88 -22.78 -42.33
CA LEU A 723 -2.93 -22.75 -41.20
C LEU A 723 -2.61 -21.31 -40.76
N VAL A 724 -2.31 -20.41 -41.70
CA VAL A 724 -2.05 -18.98 -41.42
C VAL A 724 -3.27 -18.33 -40.76
N GLN A 725 -4.46 -18.64 -41.24
CA GLN A 725 -5.71 -18.15 -40.65
C GLN A 725 -5.90 -18.71 -39.23
N CYS A 726 -5.61 -19.99 -38.99
CA CYS A 726 -5.64 -20.60 -37.66
C CYS A 726 -4.68 -19.90 -36.68
N ILE A 727 -3.42 -19.65 -37.11
CA ILE A 727 -2.42 -18.93 -36.33
C ILE A 727 -2.94 -17.54 -35.93
N SER A 728 -3.55 -16.82 -36.88
CA SER A 728 -4.16 -15.51 -36.62
C SER A 728 -5.32 -15.59 -35.62
N MET A 729 -6.20 -16.59 -35.77
CA MET A 729 -7.31 -16.83 -34.84
C MET A 729 -6.84 -17.16 -33.43
N LEU A 730 -5.76 -17.95 -33.28
CA LEU A 730 -5.17 -18.27 -31.98
C LEU A 730 -4.54 -17.03 -31.32
N ASN A 731 -3.92 -16.15 -32.09
CA ASN A 731 -3.43 -14.86 -31.59
C ASN A 731 -4.57 -13.98 -31.06
N GLU A 732 -5.68 -13.91 -31.80
CA GLU A 732 -6.87 -13.15 -31.39
C GLU A 732 -7.55 -13.78 -30.16
N TYR A 733 -7.63 -15.11 -30.11
CA TYR A 733 -8.12 -15.85 -28.96
C TYR A 733 -7.31 -15.55 -27.70
N GLN A 734 -5.98 -15.62 -27.78
CA GLN A 734 -5.11 -15.36 -26.63
C GLN A 734 -5.33 -13.96 -26.05
N LYS A 735 -5.46 -12.95 -26.92
CA LYS A 735 -5.74 -11.56 -26.49
C LYS A 735 -7.12 -11.40 -25.87
N SER A 736 -8.15 -11.99 -26.46
CA SER A 736 -9.54 -11.84 -26.03
C SER A 736 -9.90 -12.67 -24.79
N SER A 737 -9.29 -13.84 -24.61
CA SER A 737 -9.57 -14.75 -23.50
C SER A 737 -8.83 -14.41 -22.21
N GLN A 738 -7.65 -13.77 -22.29
CA GLN A 738 -6.79 -13.54 -21.13
C GLN A 738 -7.43 -12.62 -20.06
N GLU A 739 -8.05 -11.52 -20.48
CA GLU A 739 -8.76 -10.64 -19.53
C GLU A 739 -9.95 -11.36 -18.88
N TYR A 740 -10.71 -12.13 -19.68
CA TYR A 740 -11.86 -12.87 -19.20
C TYR A 740 -11.46 -13.96 -18.19
N LEU A 741 -10.37 -14.69 -18.49
CA LEU A 741 -9.73 -15.66 -17.59
C LEU A 741 -9.39 -15.06 -16.22
N ARG A 742 -8.76 -13.88 -16.19
CA ARG A 742 -8.39 -13.18 -14.95
C ARG A 742 -9.63 -12.85 -14.11
N TYR A 743 -10.65 -12.27 -14.75
CA TYR A 743 -11.88 -11.90 -14.06
C TYR A 743 -12.65 -13.12 -13.53
N LEU A 744 -12.72 -14.21 -14.31
CA LEU A 744 -13.28 -15.49 -13.86
C LEU A 744 -12.51 -16.10 -12.70
N GLY A 745 -11.17 -16.00 -12.70
CA GLY A 745 -10.33 -16.45 -11.59
C GLY A 745 -10.65 -15.72 -10.28
N ILE A 746 -10.82 -14.39 -10.33
CA ILE A 746 -11.21 -13.60 -9.16
C ILE A 746 -12.61 -14.00 -8.66
N LEU A 747 -13.58 -14.15 -9.57
CA LEU A 747 -14.95 -14.59 -9.22
C LEU A 747 -14.98 -15.98 -8.60
N PHE A 748 -14.17 -16.90 -9.11
CA PHE A 748 -14.02 -18.21 -8.49
C PHE A 748 -13.59 -18.10 -7.03
N PHE A 749 -12.55 -17.30 -6.74
CA PHE A 749 -12.05 -17.16 -5.37
C PHE A 749 -13.10 -16.55 -4.46
N ASP A 750 -13.91 -15.63 -4.95
CA ASP A 750 -15.04 -15.09 -4.22
C ASP A 750 -16.06 -16.17 -3.84
N ARG A 751 -16.49 -16.98 -4.81
CA ARG A 751 -17.43 -18.10 -4.57
C ARG A 751 -16.84 -19.15 -3.66
N PHE A 752 -15.55 -19.38 -3.76
CA PHE A 752 -14.86 -20.34 -2.94
C PHE A 752 -14.74 -19.88 -1.48
N LEU A 753 -14.26 -18.65 -1.24
CA LEU A 753 -14.18 -18.09 0.10
C LEU A 753 -15.55 -18.08 0.76
N SER A 754 -16.59 -17.73 0.00
CA SER A 754 -17.99 -17.84 0.45
C SER A 754 -18.35 -19.25 0.91
N SER A 755 -18.16 -20.26 0.05
CA SER A 755 -18.45 -21.66 0.41
C SER A 755 -17.59 -22.16 1.57
N TYR A 756 -16.35 -21.70 1.67
CA TYR A 756 -15.43 -22.01 2.76
C TYR A 756 -15.92 -21.41 4.09
N HIS A 757 -16.31 -20.13 4.12
CA HIS A 757 -16.91 -19.47 5.29
C HIS A 757 -18.25 -20.10 5.68
N GLU A 758 -19.07 -20.49 4.71
CA GLU A 758 -20.29 -21.26 4.99
C GLU A 758 -19.99 -22.62 5.64
N LEU A 759 -18.91 -23.30 5.23
CA LEU A 759 -18.48 -24.52 5.88
C LEU A 759 -17.98 -24.27 7.31
N GLN A 760 -17.34 -23.13 7.60
CA GLN A 760 -16.97 -22.74 8.96
C GLN A 760 -18.18 -22.60 9.88
N THR A 761 -19.24 -22.01 9.35
CA THR A 761 -20.45 -21.72 10.12
C THR A 761 -21.36 -22.95 10.27
N LYS A 762 -21.36 -23.85 9.27
CA LYS A 762 -22.20 -25.06 9.24
C LYS A 762 -21.59 -26.27 9.96
N LYS A 763 -20.26 -26.46 9.96
CA LYS A 763 -19.61 -27.54 10.73
C LYS A 763 -19.31 -27.04 12.13
N SER A 764 -19.98 -27.64 13.12
CA SER A 764 -19.72 -27.36 14.53
C SER A 764 -18.22 -27.43 14.79
N THR A 765 -17.66 -26.44 15.48
CA THR A 765 -16.26 -26.35 15.93
C THR A 765 -15.81 -27.53 16.81
N GLN A 766 -16.62 -28.60 16.92
CA GLN A 766 -16.43 -29.77 17.77
C GLN A 766 -15.89 -30.99 17.02
N SER A 767 -15.71 -30.95 15.68
CA SER A 767 -15.24 -32.11 14.94
C SER A 767 -13.70 -32.22 14.93
N PRO A 768 -13.13 -33.41 15.20
CA PRO A 768 -11.68 -33.59 15.10
C PRO A 768 -11.12 -33.32 13.70
N GLU A 769 -11.93 -33.48 12.66
CA GLU A 769 -11.61 -33.11 11.29
C GLU A 769 -11.40 -31.60 11.14
N HIS A 770 -12.19 -30.77 11.84
CA HIS A 770 -11.98 -29.33 11.87
C HIS A 770 -10.57 -29.02 12.41
N ILE A 771 -10.19 -29.56 13.57
CA ILE A 771 -8.84 -29.36 14.12
C ILE A 771 -7.74 -29.81 13.13
N LYS A 772 -7.96 -30.95 12.46
CA LYS A 772 -7.01 -31.54 11.50
C LYS A 772 -6.75 -30.64 10.29
N PHE A 773 -7.80 -30.10 9.66
CA PHE A 773 -7.68 -29.37 8.39
C PHE A 773 -7.70 -27.84 8.54
N TRP A 774 -8.17 -27.31 9.67
CA TRP A 774 -8.36 -25.88 9.88
C TRP A 774 -7.08 -25.11 10.21
N PHE A 775 -6.27 -25.69 11.09
CA PHE A 775 -5.05 -25.04 11.56
C PHE A 775 -3.83 -25.60 10.80
N PRO A 776 -2.84 -24.77 10.44
CA PRO A 776 -1.55 -25.29 10.00
C PRO A 776 -0.85 -26.06 11.12
N ASP A 777 -0.11 -27.12 10.79
CA ASP A 777 0.58 -27.95 11.78
C ASP A 777 1.56 -27.15 12.64
N GLY A 778 2.36 -26.27 12.03
CA GLY A 778 3.24 -25.34 12.76
C GLY A 778 2.50 -24.33 13.67
N ARG A 779 1.19 -24.14 13.51
CA ARG A 779 0.35 -23.29 14.39
C ARG A 779 -0.46 -24.07 15.42
N LYS A 780 -0.38 -25.41 15.41
CA LYS A 780 -0.94 -26.28 16.44
C LYS A 780 0.08 -26.52 17.55
N MET A 781 -0.41 -26.70 18.76
CA MET A 781 0.35 -27.22 19.88
C MET A 781 -0.52 -28.19 20.70
N VAL A 782 0.01 -29.37 20.97
CA VAL A 782 -0.62 -30.38 21.84
C VAL A 782 0.09 -30.36 23.19
N LEU A 783 -0.69 -30.16 24.25
CA LEU A 783 -0.27 -30.15 25.65
C LEU A 783 -0.88 -31.36 26.35
N GLY A 784 -0.05 -32.30 26.79
CA GLY A 784 -0.57 -33.53 27.38
C GLY A 784 0.46 -34.51 27.89
N HIS A 785 0.03 -35.72 28.27
CA HIS A 785 0.97 -36.78 28.67
C HIS A 785 1.72 -37.35 27.45
N THR A 786 2.92 -37.92 27.63
CA THR A 786 3.77 -38.46 26.55
C THR A 786 3.07 -39.50 25.66
N LYS A 787 2.15 -40.29 26.23
CA LYS A 787 1.31 -41.26 25.52
C LYS A 787 0.25 -40.60 24.64
N GLN A 788 -0.23 -39.43 25.03
CA GLN A 788 -1.26 -38.65 24.35
C GLN A 788 -0.67 -37.69 23.30
N LEU A 789 0.64 -37.44 23.31
CA LEU A 789 1.34 -36.71 22.24
C LEU A 789 1.26 -37.42 20.88
N ALA A 790 0.89 -38.71 20.85
CA ALA A 790 0.55 -39.43 19.62
C ALA A 790 -0.66 -38.83 18.89
N LEU A 791 -1.52 -38.08 19.59
CA LEU A 791 -2.62 -37.32 18.99
C LEU A 791 -2.12 -36.32 17.95
N GLY A 792 -0.95 -35.70 18.19
CA GLY A 792 -0.28 -34.84 17.22
C GLY A 792 -0.08 -35.54 15.86
N LYS A 793 0.27 -36.83 15.87
CA LYS A 793 0.41 -37.61 14.63
C LYS A 793 -0.92 -37.87 13.92
N LEU A 794 -2.03 -38.03 14.67
CA LEU A 794 -3.36 -38.32 14.12
C LEU A 794 -4.00 -37.10 13.45
N ILE A 795 -3.72 -35.91 13.98
CA ILE A 795 -4.24 -34.63 13.47
C ILE A 795 -3.35 -33.98 12.40
N THR A 796 -2.21 -34.59 12.06
CA THR A 796 -1.41 -34.21 10.88
C THR A 796 -2.09 -34.75 9.61
N PRO A 797 -2.37 -33.91 8.59
CA PRO A 797 -2.87 -34.36 7.29
C PRO A 797 -1.91 -35.37 6.64
N GLY A 798 -2.44 -36.44 6.03
CA GLY A 798 -1.62 -37.45 5.31
C GLY A 798 -0.78 -38.43 6.16
N GLY A 799 -0.74 -38.29 7.49
CA GLY A 799 0.03 -39.17 8.39
C GLY A 799 1.55 -38.99 8.29
N GLU A 800 2.34 -39.98 8.75
CA GLU A 800 3.81 -39.87 8.88
C GLU A 800 4.56 -39.59 7.56
N ARG A 801 3.93 -39.76 6.39
CA ARG A 801 4.57 -39.54 5.08
C ARG A 801 4.57 -38.09 4.59
N ALA A 802 3.70 -37.22 5.14
CA ALA A 802 3.58 -35.81 4.73
C ALA A 802 4.43 -34.84 5.57
N ALA A 803 5.07 -35.32 6.64
CA ALA A 803 5.92 -34.49 7.52
C ALA A 803 7.21 -33.97 6.86
N LYS A 804 7.41 -34.19 5.55
CA LYS A 804 8.66 -33.83 4.86
C LYS A 804 8.75 -32.36 4.47
N ASP A 805 7.62 -31.65 4.29
CA ASP A 805 7.62 -30.32 3.68
C ASP A 805 7.07 -29.19 4.59
N GLY A 806 6.63 -29.48 5.82
CA GLY A 806 6.02 -28.49 6.73
C GLY A 806 6.55 -28.52 8.17
N GLN A 807 6.41 -27.40 8.90
CA GLN A 807 6.73 -27.35 10.33
C GLN A 807 5.82 -28.30 11.12
N PRO A 808 6.39 -29.23 11.93
CA PRO A 808 5.60 -30.21 12.65
C PRO A 808 4.76 -29.59 13.76
N ILE A 809 3.72 -30.31 14.18
CA ILE A 809 2.92 -29.95 15.35
C ILE A 809 3.81 -29.94 16.60
N ALA A 810 3.76 -28.84 17.35
CA ALA A 810 4.50 -28.72 18.60
C ALA A 810 3.85 -29.63 19.66
N ASN A 811 4.61 -30.59 20.18
CA ASN A 811 4.15 -31.52 21.20
C ASN A 811 4.94 -31.25 22.49
N GLN A 812 4.26 -30.90 23.58
CA GLN A 812 4.91 -30.60 24.85
C GLN A 812 4.14 -31.24 26.01
N SER A 813 4.88 -31.73 27.01
CA SER A 813 4.22 -32.20 28.22
C SER A 813 3.67 -31.02 29.04
N LEU A 814 2.52 -31.22 29.70
CA LEU A 814 1.93 -30.18 30.57
C LEU A 814 2.92 -29.71 31.65
N ALA A 815 3.74 -30.62 32.18
CA ALA A 815 4.77 -30.29 33.18
C ALA A 815 5.88 -29.37 32.63
N GLN A 816 6.40 -29.65 31.42
CA GLN A 816 7.38 -28.78 30.76
C GLN A 816 6.79 -27.40 30.46
N PHE A 817 5.51 -27.36 30.08
CA PHE A 817 4.81 -26.11 29.80
C PHE A 817 4.64 -25.25 31.07
N LEU A 818 4.19 -25.87 32.17
CA LEU A 818 4.06 -25.23 33.48
C LEU A 818 5.40 -24.69 33.99
N GLN A 819 6.48 -25.45 33.81
CA GLN A 819 7.83 -25.01 34.17
C GLN A 819 8.24 -23.76 33.38
N GLY A 820 7.90 -23.68 32.09
CA GLY A 820 8.11 -22.49 31.28
C GLY A 820 7.33 -21.27 31.80
N ILE A 821 6.06 -21.45 32.20
CA ILE A 821 5.24 -20.37 32.78
C ILE A 821 5.84 -19.88 34.11
N TYR A 822 6.31 -20.80 34.94
CA TYR A 822 7.01 -20.46 36.18
C TYR A 822 8.25 -19.61 35.89
N TYR A 823 9.07 -20.00 34.92
CA TYR A 823 10.24 -19.22 34.49
C TYR A 823 9.87 -17.87 33.90
N TYR A 824 8.76 -17.75 33.18
CA TYR A 824 8.26 -16.46 32.71
C TYR A 824 7.95 -15.51 33.87
N HIS A 825 7.23 -15.97 34.89
CA HIS A 825 6.91 -15.14 36.05
C HIS A 825 8.16 -14.81 36.88
N ALA A 826 9.08 -15.77 37.06
CA ALA A 826 10.35 -15.56 37.74
C ALA A 826 11.22 -14.52 37.01
N ALA A 827 11.37 -14.64 35.68
CA ALA A 827 12.11 -13.70 34.84
C ALA A 827 11.48 -12.30 34.85
N GLN A 828 10.14 -12.20 34.80
CA GLN A 828 9.45 -10.91 34.86
C GLN A 828 9.67 -10.21 36.21
N LYS A 829 9.58 -10.96 37.31
CA LYS A 829 9.88 -10.46 38.66
C LYS A 829 11.35 -10.04 38.77
N GLY A 830 12.27 -10.84 38.24
CA GLY A 830 13.70 -10.55 38.20
C GLY A 830 14.01 -9.27 37.42
N LEU A 831 13.48 -9.12 36.20
CA LEU A 831 13.64 -7.91 35.38
C LEU A 831 13.13 -6.67 36.10
N ASN A 832 11.95 -6.73 36.71
CA ASN A 832 11.39 -5.60 37.44
C ASN A 832 12.22 -5.21 38.66
N ASN A 833 12.76 -6.21 39.38
CA ASN A 833 13.67 -5.98 40.49
C ASN A 833 14.95 -5.27 40.01
N TRP A 834 15.55 -5.77 38.92
CA TRP A 834 16.73 -5.17 38.29
C TRP A 834 16.49 -3.74 37.82
N ARG A 835 15.38 -3.47 37.13
CA ARG A 835 14.99 -2.10 36.70
C ARG A 835 14.90 -1.14 37.88
N LYS A 836 14.23 -1.55 38.96
CA LYS A 836 14.09 -0.74 40.17
C LYS A 836 15.45 -0.43 40.79
N LYS A 837 16.29 -1.46 40.93
CA LYS A 837 17.63 -1.40 41.51
C LYS A 837 18.59 -0.53 40.70
N VAL A 838 18.67 -0.72 39.39
CA VAL A 838 19.48 0.11 38.47
C VAL A 838 18.97 1.56 38.45
N GLY A 839 17.65 1.77 38.49
CA GLY A 839 17.07 3.11 38.60
C GLY A 839 17.47 3.83 39.90
N GLN A 840 17.57 3.11 41.01
CA GLN A 840 18.07 3.66 42.27
C GLN A 840 19.58 3.94 42.21
N LEU A 841 20.37 3.05 41.60
CA LEU A 841 21.81 3.23 41.41
C LEU A 841 22.11 4.49 40.57
N ARG A 842 21.38 4.69 39.45
CA ARG A 842 21.48 5.91 38.63
C ARG A 842 21.11 7.17 39.40
N LYS A 843 20.06 7.11 40.23
CA LYS A 843 19.65 8.25 41.08
C LYS A 843 20.72 8.60 42.12
N LEU A 844 21.44 7.62 42.65
CA LEU A 844 22.56 7.86 43.58
C LEU A 844 23.76 8.44 42.83
N PHE A 845 24.12 7.89 41.66
CA PHE A 845 25.21 8.39 40.84
C PHE A 845 24.97 9.85 40.41
N GLY A 846 23.73 10.16 40.01
CA GLY A 846 23.28 11.51 39.69
C GLY A 846 23.12 12.46 40.88
N ARG A 847 23.53 12.10 42.10
CA ARG A 847 23.62 13.02 43.26
C ARG A 847 25.05 13.49 43.55
N PHE A 848 26.04 12.99 42.82
CA PHE A 848 27.42 13.39 43.01
C PHE A 848 27.66 14.86 42.66
N SER A 849 28.69 15.45 43.27
CA SER A 849 29.07 16.85 43.03
C SER A 849 29.41 17.07 41.56
N GLN A 850 29.24 18.31 41.08
CA GLN A 850 29.52 18.68 39.69
C GLN A 850 30.95 18.32 39.27
N THR A 851 31.94 18.55 40.15
CA THR A 851 33.34 18.18 39.95
C THR A 851 33.57 16.68 39.69
N MET A 852 32.80 15.79 40.31
CA MET A 852 32.90 14.35 40.05
C MET A 852 32.22 13.96 38.74
N ARG A 853 31.15 14.66 38.33
CA ARG A 853 30.44 14.37 37.07
C ARG A 853 31.23 14.74 35.82
N GLU A 854 32.13 15.71 35.95
CA GLU A 854 33.02 16.14 34.88
C GLU A 854 34.22 15.20 34.69
N SER A 855 34.42 14.23 35.60
CA SER A 855 35.49 13.25 35.47
C SER A 855 35.22 12.24 34.35
N GLU A 856 36.27 11.86 33.63
CA GLU A 856 36.17 10.93 32.49
C GLU A 856 35.61 9.57 32.92
N GLU A 857 36.01 9.08 34.09
CA GLU A 857 35.54 7.82 34.67
C GLU A 857 34.03 7.85 34.97
N TYR A 858 33.52 8.97 35.51
CA TYR A 858 32.09 9.15 35.73
C TYR A 858 31.32 9.11 34.41
N ILE A 859 31.78 9.85 33.40
CA ILE A 859 31.10 9.92 32.10
C ILE A 859 31.08 8.54 31.42
N GLN A 860 32.19 7.81 31.46
CA GLN A 860 32.28 6.46 30.90
C GLN A 860 31.37 5.48 31.64
N TYR A 861 31.33 5.53 32.97
CA TYR A 861 30.52 4.63 33.78
C TYR A 861 29.01 4.97 33.71
N ASP A 862 28.63 6.26 33.63
CA ASP A 862 27.24 6.68 33.43
C ASP A 862 26.70 6.21 32.07
N LYS A 863 27.54 6.23 31.02
CA LYS A 863 27.20 5.65 29.71
C LYS A 863 26.94 4.15 29.80
N LEU A 864 27.82 3.40 30.47
CA LEU A 864 27.63 1.95 30.66
C LEU A 864 26.35 1.66 31.45
N LEU A 865 26.10 2.41 32.52
CA LEU A 865 24.94 2.26 33.39
C LEU A 865 23.63 2.67 32.69
N ALA A 866 23.66 3.70 31.84
CA ALA A 866 22.54 4.11 31.00
C ALA A 866 22.21 3.05 29.95
N ASN A 867 23.21 2.52 29.27
CA ASN A 867 23.04 1.42 28.29
C ASN A 867 22.49 0.17 28.97
N PHE A 868 22.99 -0.19 30.16
CA PHE A 868 22.48 -1.33 30.91
C PHE A 868 21.01 -1.13 31.33
N ALA A 869 20.63 0.06 31.80
CA ALA A 869 19.25 0.39 32.13
C ALA A 869 18.32 0.32 30.92
N GLU A 870 18.77 0.80 29.75
CA GLU A 870 18.02 0.74 28.51
C GLU A 870 17.76 -0.71 28.08
N ARG A 871 18.81 -1.56 28.08
CA ARG A 871 18.67 -2.98 27.71
C ARG A 871 17.73 -3.75 28.63
N LEU A 872 17.77 -3.48 29.94
CA LEU A 872 16.85 -4.10 30.91
C LEU A 872 15.40 -3.65 30.73
N SER A 873 15.14 -2.49 30.12
CA SER A 873 13.79 -1.95 29.93
C SER A 873 12.98 -2.69 28.85
N LYS A 874 13.64 -3.48 28.00
CA LYS A 874 13.00 -4.23 26.91
C LYS A 874 12.03 -5.31 27.41
N PRO A 875 10.96 -5.63 26.66
CA PRO A 875 10.07 -6.75 26.99
C PRO A 875 10.78 -8.11 26.74
N ILE A 876 10.37 -9.16 27.46
CA ILE A 876 11.00 -10.51 27.41
C ILE A 876 11.19 -11.05 25.98
N PRO A 877 10.24 -10.89 25.03
CA PRO A 877 10.44 -11.35 23.64
C PRO A 877 11.62 -10.72 22.89
N GLU A 878 12.09 -9.53 23.29
CA GLU A 878 13.18 -8.81 22.61
C GLU A 878 14.59 -9.27 23.03
N PHE A 879 14.72 -10.15 24.04
CA PHE A 879 16.01 -10.64 24.51
C PHE A 879 16.54 -11.80 23.64
N THR A 880 16.92 -11.51 22.39
CA THR A 880 17.59 -12.48 21.51
C THR A 880 18.92 -12.95 22.10
N ASP A 881 19.48 -14.06 21.61
CA ASP A 881 20.78 -14.58 22.12
C ASP A 881 21.88 -13.52 22.03
N ARG A 882 21.91 -12.73 20.96
CA ARG A 882 22.81 -11.58 20.82
C ARG A 882 22.59 -10.54 21.91
N TYR A 883 21.34 -10.20 22.23
CA TYR A 883 21.02 -9.25 23.30
C TYR A 883 21.40 -9.77 24.68
N LEU A 884 21.29 -11.08 24.91
CA LEU A 884 21.72 -11.72 26.16
C LEU A 884 23.25 -11.67 26.28
N THR A 885 23.99 -11.92 25.19
CA THR A 885 25.45 -11.76 25.14
C THR A 885 25.86 -10.31 25.38
N ASP A 886 25.21 -9.34 24.73
CA ASP A 886 25.49 -7.92 24.91
C ASP A 886 25.27 -7.46 26.37
N LEU A 887 24.27 -8.02 27.06
CA LEU A 887 24.06 -7.79 28.50
C LEU A 887 25.20 -8.39 29.34
N GLY A 888 25.67 -9.59 28.99
CA GLY A 888 26.87 -10.20 29.58
C GLY A 888 28.11 -9.33 29.41
N ASP A 889 28.33 -8.79 28.20
CA ASP A 889 29.47 -7.94 27.89
C ASP A 889 29.41 -6.59 28.61
N LEU A 890 28.23 -5.95 28.65
CA LEU A 890 28.02 -4.70 29.38
C LEU A 890 28.26 -4.87 30.88
N THR A 891 27.77 -5.96 31.47
CA THR A 891 27.99 -6.25 32.89
C THR A 891 29.45 -6.60 33.20
N SER A 892 30.15 -7.25 32.26
CA SER A 892 31.60 -7.48 32.32
C SER A 892 32.38 -6.17 32.32
N ALA A 893 32.05 -5.25 31.39
CA ALA A 893 32.69 -3.95 31.32
C ALA A 893 32.47 -3.11 32.58
N MET A 894 31.26 -3.16 33.16
CA MET A 894 30.95 -2.50 34.44
C MET A 894 31.75 -3.13 35.59
N LYS A 895 31.88 -4.46 35.64
CA LYS A 895 32.70 -5.18 36.64
C LYS A 895 34.18 -4.79 36.53
N THR A 896 34.76 -4.81 35.32
CA THR A 896 36.15 -4.41 35.11
C THR A 896 36.42 -2.99 35.56
N LYS A 897 35.48 -2.05 35.32
CA LYS A 897 35.58 -0.67 35.80
C LYS A 897 35.50 -0.54 37.31
N LEU A 898 34.69 -1.37 37.97
CA LEU A 898 34.65 -1.43 39.42
C LEU A 898 35.98 -1.96 39.99
N GLU A 899 36.45 -3.10 39.48
CA GLU A 899 37.68 -3.77 39.95
C GLU A 899 38.94 -2.92 39.66
N SER A 900 38.99 -2.22 38.53
CA SER A 900 40.11 -1.31 38.21
C SER A 900 40.19 -0.08 39.12
N SER A 901 39.09 0.23 39.81
CA SER A 901 38.97 1.39 40.70
C SER A 901 38.97 1.01 42.18
N GLU A 902 39.07 -0.28 42.51
CA GLU A 902 39.22 -0.77 43.88
C GLU A 902 40.55 -0.26 44.49
N GLY A 903 40.46 0.47 45.61
CA GLY A 903 41.61 1.05 46.31
C GLY A 903 41.89 2.54 46.02
N VAL A 904 41.24 3.12 45.00
CA VAL A 904 41.31 4.57 44.70
C VAL A 904 39.97 5.23 45.05
N ASP A 905 40.00 6.46 45.56
CA ASP A 905 38.79 7.22 45.93
C ASP A 905 38.05 7.77 44.69
N SER A 906 37.59 6.86 43.84
CA SER A 906 36.99 7.13 42.53
C SER A 906 35.46 7.28 42.61
N PRO A 907 34.82 7.96 41.63
CA PRO A 907 33.36 8.06 41.56
C PRO A 907 32.68 6.68 41.55
N VAL A 908 33.24 5.71 40.83
CA VAL A 908 32.68 4.36 40.74
C VAL A 908 32.75 3.69 42.13
N THR A 909 33.92 3.70 42.77
CA THR A 909 34.10 3.11 44.12
C THR A 909 33.24 3.80 45.19
N ARG A 910 33.05 5.13 45.10
CA ARG A 910 32.15 5.88 46.00
C ARG A 910 30.68 5.48 45.80
N LEU A 911 30.23 5.33 44.56
CA LEU A 911 28.86 4.91 44.24
C LEU A 911 28.56 3.55 44.88
N TYR A 912 29.49 2.61 44.75
CA TYR A 912 29.30 1.27 45.25
C TYR A 912 29.44 1.16 46.78
N LYS A 913 30.36 1.91 47.40
CA LYS A 913 30.42 2.04 48.87
C LYS A 913 29.12 2.61 49.44
N GLU A 914 28.59 3.65 48.81
CA GLU A 914 27.33 4.27 49.21
C GLU A 914 26.12 3.34 48.97
N TRP A 915 26.14 2.57 47.88
CA TRP A 915 25.13 1.54 47.62
C TRP A 915 25.15 0.44 48.69
N MET A 916 26.32 -0.09 49.04
CA MET A 916 26.48 -1.11 50.08
C MET A 916 26.07 -0.62 51.46
N ALA A 917 26.39 0.62 51.81
CA ALA A 917 25.97 1.22 53.07
C ALA A 917 24.43 1.30 53.18
N ARG A 918 23.73 1.53 52.07
CA ARG A 918 22.27 1.64 52.02
C ARG A 918 21.56 0.29 51.83
N ASN A 919 22.21 -0.67 51.16
CA ASN A 919 21.64 -1.97 50.79
C ASN A 919 22.67 -3.10 51.01
N PRO A 920 23.02 -3.43 52.27
CA PRO A 920 24.10 -4.38 52.56
C PRO A 920 23.83 -5.81 52.08
N GLN A 921 22.55 -6.17 51.91
CA GLN A 921 22.10 -7.46 51.37
C GLN A 921 22.22 -7.61 49.83
N ASP A 922 22.58 -6.56 49.09
CA ASP A 922 22.47 -6.50 47.63
C ASP A 922 23.82 -6.60 46.89
N GLU A 923 24.65 -7.59 47.25
CA GLU A 923 25.98 -7.82 46.63
C GLU A 923 25.89 -8.04 45.11
N VAL A 924 24.80 -8.65 44.65
CA VAL A 924 24.57 -9.06 43.26
C VAL A 924 24.44 -7.85 42.30
N ILE A 925 23.89 -6.72 42.76
CA ILE A 925 23.70 -5.52 41.93
C ILE A 925 25.02 -4.81 41.65
N ILE A 926 25.95 -4.91 42.60
CA ILE A 926 27.26 -4.28 42.52
C ILE A 926 28.15 -5.01 41.54
N LYS A 927 28.01 -6.34 41.51
CA LYS A 927 28.69 -7.22 40.57
C LYS A 927 27.66 -7.82 39.62
N PRO A 928 27.02 -7.02 38.74
CA PRO A 928 25.92 -7.48 37.91
C PRO A 928 26.36 -8.66 37.03
N TYR A 929 27.64 -8.72 36.65
CA TYR A 929 28.21 -9.87 35.96
C TYR A 929 27.89 -11.22 36.61
N LYS A 930 27.90 -11.35 37.95
CA LYS A 930 27.57 -12.60 38.64
C LYS A 930 26.14 -13.09 38.29
N ALA A 931 25.19 -12.17 38.20
CA ALA A 931 23.79 -12.47 37.88
C ALA A 931 23.51 -12.73 36.38
N PHE A 932 24.41 -12.28 35.51
CA PHE A 932 24.31 -12.40 34.07
C PHE A 932 25.43 -13.28 33.49
N SER A 933 26.07 -14.11 34.31
CA SER A 933 27.08 -15.09 33.87
C SER A 933 26.43 -16.45 33.59
N HIS A 934 27.03 -17.22 32.70
CA HIS A 934 26.62 -18.61 32.42
C HIS A 934 27.19 -19.63 33.43
N GLU A 935 27.85 -19.16 34.49
CA GLU A 935 28.44 -20.03 35.50
C GLU A 935 27.32 -20.74 36.27
N ARG A 936 27.22 -22.07 36.13
CA ARG A 936 26.18 -22.91 36.75
C ARG A 936 26.38 -22.99 38.27
N HIS A 937 26.10 -21.91 38.99
CA HIS A 937 25.94 -21.92 40.44
C HIS A 937 24.47 -22.15 40.80
N LYS A 938 24.22 -22.98 41.82
CA LYS A 938 22.88 -23.50 42.20
C LYS A 938 21.86 -22.46 42.73
N GLY A 939 22.05 -21.15 42.47
CA GLY A 939 21.22 -20.09 43.04
C GLY A 939 20.78 -18.97 42.10
N ASP A 940 21.47 -18.70 40.99
CA ASP A 940 21.20 -17.55 40.12
C ASP A 940 21.09 -17.98 38.67
N ASN A 941 19.87 -18.35 38.24
CA ASN A 941 19.60 -18.88 36.89
C ASN A 941 18.80 -17.89 36.03
N PHE A 942 18.89 -16.60 36.31
CA PHE A 942 18.04 -15.56 35.71
C PHE A 942 18.10 -15.52 34.18
N LEU A 943 19.29 -15.69 33.59
CA LEU A 943 19.44 -15.75 32.13
C LEU A 943 18.78 -16.99 31.51
N MET A 944 18.87 -18.14 32.19
CA MET A 944 18.20 -19.36 31.77
C MET A 944 16.68 -19.20 31.87
N GLU A 945 16.18 -18.61 32.95
CA GLU A 945 14.76 -18.30 33.14
C GLU A 945 14.27 -17.34 32.06
N LEU A 946 15.05 -16.30 31.74
CA LEU A 946 14.74 -15.30 30.71
C LEU A 946 14.74 -15.91 29.31
N ALA A 947 15.74 -16.75 28.99
CA ALA A 947 15.80 -17.49 27.72
C ALA A 947 14.63 -18.47 27.60
N SER A 948 14.33 -19.23 28.65
CA SER A 948 13.21 -20.17 28.67
C SER A 948 11.85 -19.46 28.55
N ALA A 949 11.71 -18.31 29.20
CA ALA A 949 10.53 -17.45 29.09
C ALA A 949 10.35 -16.89 27.67
N ARG A 950 11.44 -16.41 27.06
CA ARG A 950 11.45 -15.98 25.66
C ARG A 950 11.06 -17.12 24.74
N ASP A 951 11.66 -18.30 24.90
CA ASP A 951 11.40 -19.45 24.03
C ASP A 951 9.93 -19.90 24.16
N LEU A 952 9.37 -19.89 25.37
CA LEU A 952 7.94 -20.14 25.58
C LEU A 952 7.06 -19.12 24.84
N LEU A 953 7.36 -17.82 24.99
CA LEU A 953 6.60 -16.75 24.31
C LEU A 953 6.75 -16.87 22.78
N GLY A 954 7.95 -17.17 22.28
CA GLY A 954 8.22 -17.39 20.86
C GLY A 954 7.48 -18.60 20.31
N GLN A 955 7.42 -19.69 21.09
CA GLN A 955 6.63 -20.87 20.74
C GLN A 955 5.14 -20.56 20.68
N LEU A 956 4.61 -19.73 21.59
CA LEU A 956 3.19 -19.38 21.67
C LEU A 956 2.76 -18.28 20.69
N ALA A 957 3.66 -17.36 20.31
CA ALA A 957 3.35 -16.19 19.49
C ALA A 957 2.63 -16.53 18.17
N ASN A 958 3.02 -17.67 17.57
CA ASN A 958 2.50 -18.12 16.28
C ASN A 958 1.42 -19.21 16.40
N LYS A 959 1.04 -19.61 17.61
CA LYS A 959 0.01 -20.65 17.81
C LYS A 959 -1.38 -20.06 17.69
N ARG A 960 -2.23 -20.82 17.01
CA ARG A 960 -3.65 -20.51 16.81
C ARG A 960 -4.57 -21.64 17.28
N CYS A 961 -4.00 -22.80 17.61
CA CYS A 961 -4.73 -23.93 18.16
C CYS A 961 -3.92 -24.60 19.28
N LEU A 962 -4.50 -24.61 20.47
CA LEU A 962 -3.97 -25.30 21.65
C LEU A 962 -4.89 -26.49 21.95
N ILE A 963 -4.32 -27.68 22.02
CA ILE A 963 -5.05 -28.92 22.24
C ILE A 963 -4.59 -29.51 23.56
N PHE A 964 -5.49 -29.58 24.53
CA PHE A 964 -5.25 -30.23 25.81
C PHE A 964 -5.64 -31.71 25.68
N ALA A 965 -4.67 -32.59 25.85
CA ALA A 965 -4.91 -34.03 25.97
C ALA A 965 -4.51 -34.46 27.38
N LEU A 966 -5.51 -34.61 28.26
CA LEU A 966 -5.30 -34.80 29.70
C LEU A 966 -5.52 -36.25 30.11
N ASP A 967 -4.82 -36.68 31.14
CA ASP A 967 -5.01 -38.00 31.75
C ASP A 967 -6.10 -37.89 32.82
N GLY A 968 -7.29 -38.45 32.57
CA GLY A 968 -8.44 -38.32 33.47
C GLY A 968 -8.22 -38.92 34.86
N GLY A 969 -7.22 -39.80 35.04
CA GLY A 969 -6.85 -40.34 36.35
C GLY A 969 -6.12 -39.35 37.27
N LYS A 970 -5.71 -38.18 36.78
CA LYS A 970 -4.87 -37.21 37.53
C LYS A 970 -5.60 -35.90 37.76
N LYS A 971 -6.35 -35.81 38.86
CA LYS A 971 -7.10 -34.61 39.27
C LYS A 971 -6.24 -33.32 39.23
N ASN A 972 -4.99 -33.40 39.68
CA ASN A 972 -4.06 -32.27 39.66
C ASN A 972 -3.80 -31.69 38.26
N GLN A 973 -3.91 -32.48 37.18
CA GLN A 973 -3.74 -31.96 35.81
C GLN A 973 -4.93 -31.10 35.38
N LEU A 974 -6.15 -31.42 35.84
CA LEU A 974 -7.34 -30.63 35.54
C LEU A 974 -7.22 -29.24 36.16
N ASP A 975 -6.83 -29.18 37.44
CA ASP A 975 -6.64 -27.94 38.18
C ASP A 975 -5.50 -27.11 37.56
N GLN A 976 -4.38 -27.74 37.20
CA GLN A 976 -3.27 -27.08 36.51
C GLN A 976 -3.67 -26.45 35.17
N VAL A 977 -4.55 -27.11 34.39
CA VAL A 977 -5.05 -26.53 33.15
C VAL A 977 -5.87 -25.28 33.42
N VAL A 978 -6.75 -25.30 34.42
CA VAL A 978 -7.56 -24.14 34.83
C VAL A 978 -6.66 -22.98 35.28
N GLU A 979 -5.60 -23.27 36.03
CA GLU A 979 -4.63 -22.28 36.52
C GLU A 979 -3.84 -21.58 35.40
N ILE A 980 -3.55 -22.27 34.29
CA ILE A 980 -2.79 -21.67 33.17
C ILE A 980 -3.65 -20.94 32.14
N LEU A 981 -4.98 -21.12 32.13
CA LEU A 981 -5.83 -20.45 31.15
C LEU A 981 -5.72 -18.91 31.20
N PRO A 982 -5.65 -18.24 32.36
CA PRO A 982 -5.45 -16.80 32.41
C PRO A 982 -4.17 -16.35 31.70
N PHE A 983 -3.05 -17.07 31.91
CA PHE A 983 -1.78 -16.79 31.24
C PHE A 983 -1.89 -16.97 29.72
N LEU A 984 -2.48 -18.07 29.27
CA LEU A 984 -2.70 -18.33 27.85
C LEU A 984 -3.61 -17.28 27.19
N ARG A 985 -4.67 -16.82 27.86
CA ARG A 985 -5.54 -15.73 27.35
C ARG A 985 -4.78 -14.41 27.20
N GLN A 986 -3.79 -14.18 28.05
CA GLN A 986 -2.96 -12.98 27.98
C GLN A 986 -1.91 -13.05 26.86
N VAL A 987 -1.28 -14.22 26.67
CA VAL A 987 -0.13 -14.38 25.76
C VAL A 987 -0.53 -14.79 24.34
N CYS A 988 -1.61 -15.57 24.19
CA CYS A 988 -2.15 -16.00 22.89
C CYS A 988 -3.67 -15.79 22.83
N PRO A 989 -4.16 -14.54 22.85
CA PRO A 989 -5.59 -14.23 22.95
C PRO A 989 -6.43 -14.76 21.78
N GLU A 990 -5.81 -14.98 20.62
CA GLU A 990 -6.46 -15.45 19.39
C GLU A 990 -6.42 -16.97 19.20
N ALA A 991 -5.77 -17.71 20.10
CA ALA A 991 -5.75 -19.16 19.98
C ALA A 991 -7.14 -19.76 20.26
N ALA A 992 -7.52 -20.78 19.49
CA ALA A 992 -8.64 -21.66 19.81
C ALA A 992 -8.18 -22.81 20.73
N TRP A 993 -9.05 -23.25 21.63
CA TRP A 993 -8.71 -24.08 22.78
C TRP A 993 -9.54 -25.34 22.72
N TYR A 994 -8.90 -26.46 22.44
CA TYR A 994 -9.56 -27.74 22.27
C TYR A 994 -9.20 -28.69 23.40
N LEU A 995 -10.16 -29.54 23.78
CA LEU A 995 -9.99 -30.55 24.82
C LEU A 995 -10.27 -31.92 24.24
N GLU A 996 -9.27 -32.81 24.26
CA GLU A 996 -9.45 -34.23 23.98
C GLU A 996 -10.12 -34.87 25.20
N ASP A 997 -11.33 -35.37 25.02
CA ASP A 997 -12.20 -35.77 26.13
C ASP A 997 -12.43 -37.28 26.24
N SER A 998 -11.79 -38.10 25.40
CA SER A 998 -11.96 -39.56 25.43
C SER A 998 -11.48 -40.17 26.75
N ASN A 999 -10.51 -39.53 27.41
CA ASN A 999 -9.90 -40.01 28.64
C ASN A 999 -10.48 -39.35 29.91
N LEU A 1000 -11.47 -38.46 29.79
CA LEU A 1000 -12.03 -37.72 30.92
C LEU A 1000 -13.35 -38.34 31.40
N ASP A 1001 -13.51 -38.47 32.72
CA ASP A 1001 -14.80 -38.84 33.30
C ASP A 1001 -15.83 -37.70 33.21
N PRO A 1002 -17.14 -37.97 33.40
CA PRO A 1002 -18.18 -36.95 33.31
C PRO A 1002 -18.03 -35.78 34.29
N GLU A 1003 -17.41 -35.99 35.46
CA GLU A 1003 -17.22 -34.97 36.48
C GLU A 1003 -16.10 -34.01 36.07
N ALA A 1004 -14.97 -34.54 35.57
CA ALA A 1004 -13.86 -33.79 35.00
C ALA A 1004 -14.30 -32.95 33.78
N LYS A 1005 -15.13 -33.52 32.89
CA LYS A 1005 -15.72 -32.78 31.76
C LYS A 1005 -16.58 -31.61 32.23
N ARG A 1006 -17.46 -31.83 33.22
CA ARG A 1006 -18.29 -30.76 33.79
C ARG A 1006 -17.46 -29.69 34.49
N HIS A 1007 -16.37 -30.07 35.14
CA HIS A 1007 -15.46 -29.13 35.78
C HIS A 1007 -14.77 -28.23 34.75
N LEU A 1008 -14.16 -28.80 33.70
CA LEU A 1008 -13.48 -28.04 32.65
C LEU A 1008 -14.46 -27.23 31.77
N ALA A 1009 -15.69 -27.69 31.59
CA ALA A 1009 -16.75 -26.99 30.85
C ALA A 1009 -17.10 -25.61 31.43
N LYS A 1010 -16.78 -25.36 32.71
CA LYS A 1010 -16.93 -24.03 33.34
C LYS A 1010 -15.90 -23.02 32.83
N HIS A 1011 -14.80 -23.50 32.27
CA HIS A 1011 -13.63 -22.69 31.92
C HIS A 1011 -13.30 -22.71 30.42
N ILE A 1012 -13.59 -23.83 29.73
CA ILE A 1012 -13.42 -24.03 28.29
C ILE A 1012 -14.81 -24.29 27.70
N ASN A 1013 -15.13 -23.65 26.57
CA ASN A 1013 -16.40 -23.86 25.89
C ASN A 1013 -16.58 -25.35 25.56
N PRO A 1014 -17.66 -26.02 26.03
CA PRO A 1014 -17.93 -27.42 25.72
C PRO A 1014 -17.96 -27.73 24.21
N ALA A 1015 -18.23 -26.72 23.37
CA ALA A 1015 -18.16 -26.86 21.93
C ALA A 1015 -16.74 -27.15 21.38
N HIS A 1016 -15.68 -27.05 22.19
CA HIS A 1016 -14.34 -27.39 21.74
C HIS A 1016 -13.87 -28.75 22.28
N PHE A 1017 -14.78 -29.54 22.85
CA PHE A 1017 -14.48 -30.87 23.36
C PHE A 1017 -14.64 -31.86 22.21
N PHE A 1018 -13.68 -32.77 22.06
CA PHE A 1018 -13.72 -33.77 21.00
C PHE A 1018 -13.11 -35.10 21.46
N ALA A 1019 -13.63 -36.19 20.90
CA ALA A 1019 -13.10 -37.53 21.13
C ALA A 1019 -12.06 -37.86 20.06
N GLY A 1020 -10.81 -38.05 20.47
CA GLY A 1020 -9.71 -38.45 19.58
C GLY A 1020 -9.94 -39.78 18.87
N THR A 1021 -10.79 -40.66 19.41
CA THR A 1021 -11.21 -41.92 18.76
C THR A 1021 -11.96 -41.72 17.45
N LYS A 1022 -12.53 -40.53 17.20
CA LYS A 1022 -13.18 -40.18 15.93
C LYS A 1022 -12.19 -39.72 14.84
N LEU A 1023 -10.88 -39.70 15.13
CA LEU A 1023 -9.80 -39.44 14.17
C LEU A 1023 -9.28 -40.75 13.54
N GLU A 1024 -10.16 -41.58 12.98
CA GLU A 1024 -9.68 -42.79 12.29
C GLU A 1024 -9.03 -42.41 10.94
N PRO A 1025 -7.89 -43.01 10.56
CA PRO A 1025 -7.35 -42.87 9.22
C PRO A 1025 -8.34 -43.49 8.22
N LYS A 1026 -8.89 -42.70 7.29
CA LYS A 1026 -9.75 -43.24 6.24
C LYS A 1026 -9.03 -44.39 5.53
N PRO A 1027 -9.66 -45.57 5.37
CA PRO A 1027 -9.06 -46.68 4.64
C PRO A 1027 -8.75 -46.22 3.21
N LYS A 1028 -7.59 -46.63 2.68
CA LYS A 1028 -7.18 -46.30 1.32
C LYS A 1028 -8.29 -46.68 0.33
N PRO A 1029 -8.61 -45.85 -0.67
CA PRO A 1029 -9.36 -46.34 -1.81
C PRO A 1029 -8.57 -47.53 -2.39
N GLN A 1030 -9.21 -48.69 -2.46
CA GLN A 1030 -8.63 -49.82 -3.18
C GLN A 1030 -8.40 -49.34 -4.61
N GLN A 1031 -7.14 -49.32 -5.05
CA GLN A 1031 -6.79 -49.00 -6.42
C GLN A 1031 -7.43 -50.06 -7.31
N GLY A 1032 -8.49 -49.69 -8.02
CA GLY A 1032 -9.10 -50.45 -9.11
C GLY A 1032 -8.59 -49.93 -10.44
#